data_AF-A0A1Q9N955-F1
#
_entry.id   AF-A0A1Q9N955-F1
#
_cell.length_a   1.000
_cell.length_b   1.000
_cell.length_c   1.000
_cell.angle_alpha   90.00
_cell.angle_beta   90.00
_cell.angle_gamma   90.00
#
_symmetry.space_group_name_H-M   'P 1'
#
loop_
_entity.id
_entity.type
_entity.pdbx_description
1 polymer ?
#
loop_
_entity_poly.entity_id
_entity_poly.type
_entity_poly.pdbx_seq_one_letter_code
_entity_poly.pdbx_strand_id
1 'polypeptide(L)'
;MQIFINENQVHCEKCEYILDIHFDGHITHIWTKTIAGETKHYPIHYHPRIYIAPPLTETIYQYNHDSLEEIAKNVAMHPDVIAIREIDCYLSSKSDSIVKALEVEIYSLKVMPHVIRDLKQKNYYLYNVDINKRQHFFLDTNAYPLGACHIHTRDTTDNVYLRFEPLAHRNELYRNDYSPIPRSVELRMDNPITMYDDVNKIDYYVPPLKILRVDPMIDKKVSFNTYKDQLSAIKLQYGIYEDHELTIRERLEFKMGKHTKPLESKANLIPFVDAESDSSFLKSAVSTEGQLLLKLVEYIKEHDIDIILLPLGDKFTMNYLAHRAKHNKISDRFVLGRLPQPQYARKDQKSQVWVTYGQILNKAAVMYLPGRIHLDYDNSFILYEGELAGVIDMTRMSATPMERTSRASIGTTLTGIEFVISQNTIPRTLVPENKVGGEQLKDSDLLLIADNGGLTYPAIAGVYDQVWAMDFTSLYPMIMMKHNVGSETVLCEHENCTDKNIVPELGYHICNMRECVVTKTMKLILSKRVTMKYMKKTLKEKKRVDRYKGMDSALKWILVCCFEGSTRVLVRKNGEYLSERLDTIVNEFTDTDKLEALGMDEQGQPEFKPVKGVIKIRPETPVFRVQFQGGKTAVATADHLWPVRTSNDWQNVRTDQLTKDHWIPQLEQFRNVSNKLSDKEIQRLERLEVLAEAPMHFTRV
;
A
#
# COMPACT_ATOMS: atom_id res chain seq x y z
N MET A 1 -30.18 -2.45 3.09
CA MET A 1 -29.20 -1.35 3.20
C MET A 1 -29.92 -0.08 2.77
N GLN A 2 -30.40 0.73 3.73
CA GLN A 2 -31.02 2.01 3.41
C GLN A 2 -29.94 2.97 2.93
N ILE A 3 -30.08 3.49 1.72
CA ILE A 3 -29.18 4.49 1.14
C ILE A 3 -29.61 5.83 1.71
N PHE A 4 -28.93 6.32 2.75
CA PHE A 4 -29.14 7.69 3.24
C PHE A 4 -28.42 8.66 2.31
N ILE A 5 -29.14 9.19 1.32
CA ILE A 5 -28.70 10.35 0.54
C ILE A 5 -29.13 11.58 1.33
N ASN A 6 -28.22 12.15 2.12
CA ASN A 6 -28.47 13.43 2.78
C ASN A 6 -27.98 14.54 1.84
N GLU A 7 -28.92 15.17 1.12
CA GLU A 7 -28.64 16.15 0.05
C GLU A 7 -28.25 17.55 0.55
N ASN A 8 -28.24 17.79 1.86
CA ASN A 8 -27.81 19.08 2.41
C ASN A 8 -26.31 19.05 2.72
N GLN A 9 -25.49 19.63 1.83
CA GLN A 9 -24.14 20.08 2.17
C GLN A 9 -24.26 21.23 3.19
N VAL A 10 -24.33 20.89 4.47
CA VAL A 10 -24.10 21.86 5.55
C VAL A 10 -22.59 22.10 5.57
N HIS A 11 -22.14 23.08 4.79
CA HIS A 11 -20.76 23.54 4.83
C HIS A 11 -20.56 24.30 6.13
N CYS A 12 -19.67 23.81 6.97
CA CYS A 12 -19.20 24.54 8.13
C CYS A 12 -18.25 25.65 7.65
N GLU A 13 -18.76 26.88 7.46
CA GLU A 13 -17.99 28.01 6.89
C GLU A 13 -16.69 28.35 7.65
N LYS A 14 -16.60 27.97 8.92
CA LYS A 14 -15.45 28.20 9.79
C LYS A 14 -14.50 27.00 9.87
N CYS A 15 -14.83 25.89 9.23
CA CYS A 15 -14.05 24.67 9.31
C CYS A 15 -12.77 24.77 8.49
N GLU A 16 -11.78 24.03 8.95
CA GLU A 16 -10.48 23.88 8.33
C GLU A 16 -10.24 22.41 7.96
N TYR A 17 -9.29 22.16 7.07
CA TYR A 17 -9.02 20.82 6.53
C TYR A 17 -7.54 20.51 6.66
N ILE A 18 -7.18 19.48 7.41
CA ILE A 18 -5.77 19.14 7.67
C ILE A 18 -5.10 18.70 6.37
N LEU A 19 -4.17 19.51 5.87
CA LEU A 19 -3.42 19.26 4.63
C LEU A 19 -2.23 18.33 4.88
N ASP A 20 -1.36 18.71 5.82
CA ASP A 20 -0.14 17.98 6.15
C ASP A 20 0.23 18.15 7.62
N ILE A 21 1.02 17.19 8.12
CA ILE A 21 1.57 17.20 9.47
C ILE A 21 3.05 16.85 9.39
N HIS A 22 3.88 17.63 10.08
CA HIS A 22 5.32 17.42 10.17
C HIS A 22 5.78 17.45 11.62
N PHE A 23 6.77 16.63 11.95
CA PHE A 23 7.35 16.56 13.30
C PHE A 23 8.77 17.12 13.24
N ASP A 24 9.00 18.26 13.90
CA ASP A 24 10.31 18.90 14.03
C ASP A 24 10.71 18.95 15.50
N GLY A 25 11.63 18.08 15.89
CA GLY A 25 12.04 17.94 17.28
C GLY A 25 10.86 17.55 18.19
N HIS A 26 10.49 18.46 19.09
CA HIS A 26 9.35 18.29 20.01
C HIS A 26 8.08 19.02 19.55
N ILE A 27 8.17 19.78 18.45
CA ILE A 27 7.06 20.55 17.90
C ILE A 27 6.43 19.74 16.77
N THR A 28 5.11 19.68 16.78
CA THR A 28 4.32 19.16 15.68
C THR A 28 3.75 20.34 14.92
N HIS A 29 4.00 20.39 13.62
CA HIS A 29 3.45 21.41 12.73
C HIS A 29 2.27 20.84 11.97
N ILE A 30 1.11 21.48 12.11
CA ILE A 30 -0.10 21.15 11.35
C ILE A 30 -0.32 22.27 10.33
N TRP A 31 -0.51 21.91 9.07
CA TRP A 31 -1.03 22.82 8.06
C TRP A 31 -2.45 22.46 7.72
N THR A 32 -3.32 23.47 7.70
CA THR A 32 -4.71 23.30 7.30
C THR A 32 -5.04 24.19 6.11
N LYS A 33 -6.10 23.85 5.39
CA LYS A 33 -6.73 24.71 4.39
C LYS A 33 -8.03 25.27 4.94
N THR A 34 -8.30 26.54 4.68
CA THR A 34 -9.66 27.11 4.83
C THR A 34 -10.52 26.74 3.62
N ILE A 35 -11.83 26.99 3.70
CA ILE A 35 -12.73 26.84 2.55
C ILE A 35 -12.31 27.72 1.36
N ALA A 36 -11.74 28.90 1.62
CA ALA A 36 -11.21 29.79 0.58
C ALA A 36 -9.90 29.28 -0.04
N GLY A 37 -9.34 28.16 0.43
CA GLY A 37 -8.07 27.63 -0.06
C GLY A 37 -6.84 28.35 0.51
N GLU A 38 -6.97 29.11 1.59
CA GLU A 38 -5.83 29.69 2.32
C GLU A 38 -5.19 28.64 3.22
N THR A 39 -3.86 28.69 3.37
CA THR A 39 -3.13 27.77 4.23
C THR A 39 -2.89 28.40 5.60
N LYS A 40 -3.31 27.74 6.67
CA LYS A 40 -2.94 28.10 8.05
C LYS A 40 -1.91 27.13 8.61
N HIS A 41 -1.15 27.58 9.60
CA HIS A 41 -0.05 26.83 10.20
C HIS A 41 -0.14 26.90 11.73
N TYR A 42 -0.07 25.74 12.37
CA TYR A 42 -0.16 25.60 13.82
C TYR A 42 1.05 24.80 14.33
N PRO A 43 2.03 25.46 14.99
CA PRO A 43 3.03 24.78 15.80
C PRO A 43 2.42 24.41 17.16
N ILE A 44 2.36 23.11 17.44
CA ILE A 44 1.72 22.55 18.64
C ILE A 44 2.65 21.55 19.36
N HIS A 45 2.36 21.31 20.63
CA HIS A 45 2.89 20.16 21.36
C HIS A 45 1.91 18.99 21.25
N TYR A 46 2.38 17.88 20.69
CA TYR A 46 1.61 16.64 20.56
C TYR A 46 2.30 15.53 21.36
N HIS A 47 1.52 14.93 22.25
CA HIS A 47 1.96 13.89 23.16
C HIS A 47 1.38 12.54 22.70
N PRO A 48 2.17 11.68 22.04
CA PRO A 48 1.66 10.40 21.54
C PRO A 48 1.33 9.45 22.68
N ARG A 49 0.33 8.59 22.45
CA ARG A 49 -0.15 7.60 23.42
C ARG A 49 0.22 6.19 23.01
N ILE A 50 0.85 5.45 23.92
CA ILE A 50 1.04 4.00 23.77
C ILE A 50 0.28 3.28 24.88
N TYR A 51 0.14 1.96 24.77
CA TYR A 51 -0.61 1.20 25.77
C TYR A 51 0.22 0.05 26.32
N ILE A 52 0.07 -0.18 27.62
CA ILE A 52 0.64 -1.33 28.34
C ILE A 52 -0.52 -2.16 28.88
N ALA A 53 -0.54 -3.45 28.55
CA ALA A 53 -1.56 -4.36 29.05
C ALA A 53 -0.96 -5.77 29.20
N PRO A 54 -1.66 -6.69 29.88
CA PRO A 54 -1.23 -8.08 29.94
C PRO A 54 -1.02 -8.67 28.54
N PRO A 55 -0.05 -9.58 28.35
CA PRO A 55 0.18 -10.22 27.06
C PRO A 55 -1.04 -11.04 26.63
N LEU A 56 -1.16 -11.28 25.32
CA LEU A 56 -2.10 -12.29 24.82
C LEU A 56 -1.70 -13.67 25.38
N THR A 57 -2.70 -14.47 25.77
CA THR A 57 -2.58 -15.78 26.47
C THR A 57 -1.61 -16.77 25.82
N GLU A 58 -1.23 -16.57 24.55
CA GLU A 58 -0.27 -17.39 23.80
C GLU A 58 1.22 -17.04 24.06
N THR A 59 1.55 -16.04 24.88
CA THR A 59 2.93 -15.52 25.07
C THR A 59 3.39 -15.47 26.53
N ILE A 60 3.12 -16.52 27.30
CA ILE A 60 3.22 -16.52 28.78
C ILE A 60 4.67 -16.52 29.30
N TYR A 61 5.64 -16.97 28.51
CA TYR A 61 6.97 -17.35 29.00
C TYR A 61 8.05 -16.26 28.90
N GLN A 62 7.69 -14.99 28.69
CA GLN A 62 8.66 -13.92 28.35
C GLN A 62 8.40 -12.52 28.94
N TYR A 63 7.31 -12.30 29.71
CA TYR A 63 6.89 -10.95 30.13
C TYR A 63 6.80 -10.78 31.65
N ASN A 64 6.84 -9.53 32.12
CA ASN A 64 6.78 -9.16 33.54
C ASN A 64 5.40 -9.50 34.17
N HIS A 65 5.39 -9.97 35.42
CA HIS A 65 4.21 -10.37 36.19
C HIS A 65 3.70 -9.32 37.20
N ASP A 66 4.29 -8.12 37.21
CA ASP A 66 3.86 -6.99 38.04
C ASP A 66 2.38 -6.66 37.79
N SER A 67 1.68 -6.23 38.85
CA SER A 67 0.30 -5.73 38.72
C SER A 67 0.27 -4.43 37.89
N LEU A 68 -0.87 -4.13 37.24
CA LEU A 68 -1.02 -2.86 36.50
C LEU A 68 -0.75 -1.63 37.38
N GLU A 69 -1.06 -1.67 38.68
CA GLU A 69 -0.76 -0.61 39.63
C GLU A 69 0.76 -0.41 39.83
N GLU A 70 1.51 -1.50 39.90
CA GLU A 70 2.97 -1.48 40.06
C GLU A 70 3.66 -1.02 38.77
N ILE A 71 3.19 -1.50 37.62
CA ILE A 71 3.61 -1.02 36.30
C ILE A 71 3.34 0.50 36.21
N ALA A 72 2.15 0.98 36.58
CA ALA A 72 1.82 2.39 36.54
C ALA A 72 2.77 3.25 37.40
N LYS A 73 3.08 2.82 38.62
CA LYS A 73 4.07 3.49 39.48
C LYS A 73 5.45 3.55 38.83
N ASN A 74 5.91 2.43 38.27
CA ASN A 74 7.22 2.32 37.63
C ASN A 74 7.34 3.13 36.33
N VAL A 75 6.25 3.24 35.57
CA VAL A 75 6.17 3.99 34.32
C VAL A 75 6.04 5.48 34.60
N ALA A 76 5.33 5.88 35.67
CA ALA A 76 5.18 7.28 36.07
C ALA A 76 6.50 7.94 36.47
N MET A 77 7.50 7.15 36.89
CA MET A 77 8.85 7.63 37.20
C MET A 77 9.70 7.91 35.96
N HIS A 78 9.25 7.51 34.76
CA HIS A 78 10.02 7.71 33.53
C HIS A 78 10.02 9.20 33.15
N PRO A 79 11.19 9.83 32.88
CA PRO A 79 11.30 11.29 32.70
C PRO A 79 10.53 11.84 31.49
N ASP A 80 10.31 11.02 30.46
CA ASP A 80 9.56 11.40 29.24
C ASP A 80 8.08 10.96 29.25
N VAL A 81 7.57 10.42 30.36
CA VAL A 81 6.14 10.10 30.52
C VAL A 81 5.44 11.27 31.20
N ILE A 82 4.35 11.75 30.61
CA ILE A 82 3.64 12.95 31.10
C ILE A 82 2.35 12.62 31.83
N ALA A 83 1.68 11.53 31.46
CA ALA A 83 0.44 11.10 32.08
C ALA A 83 0.25 9.60 31.88
N ILE A 84 -0.48 8.99 32.82
CA ILE A 84 -0.92 7.61 32.74
C ILE A 84 -2.40 7.57 33.09
N ARG A 85 -3.19 6.84 32.30
CA ARG A 85 -4.62 6.62 32.55
C ARG A 85 -4.91 5.13 32.47
N GLU A 86 -5.73 4.63 33.38
CA GLU A 86 -6.31 3.31 33.23
C GLU A 86 -7.51 3.38 32.28
N ILE A 87 -7.58 2.48 31.32
CA ILE A 87 -8.66 2.40 30.33
C ILE A 87 -9.21 0.98 30.22
N ASP A 88 -10.48 0.89 29.85
CA ASP A 88 -11.10 -0.35 29.38
C ASP A 88 -10.85 -0.52 27.88
N CYS A 89 -10.41 -1.70 27.45
CA CYS A 89 -10.11 -1.98 26.04
C CYS A 89 -10.20 -3.47 25.70
N TYR A 90 -10.21 -3.76 24.40
CA TYR A 90 -9.90 -5.11 23.87
C TYR A 90 -8.42 -5.17 23.50
N LEU A 91 -7.70 -6.22 23.89
CA LEU A 91 -6.26 -6.36 23.60
C LEU A 91 -5.94 -6.60 22.13
N SER A 92 -6.89 -7.18 21.40
CA SER A 92 -6.77 -7.45 19.96
C SER A 92 -8.16 -7.63 19.37
N SER A 93 -8.24 -7.70 18.04
CA SER A 93 -9.47 -8.09 17.34
C SER A 93 -9.95 -9.51 17.69
N LYS A 94 -9.07 -10.35 18.27
CA LYS A 94 -9.38 -11.71 18.74
C LYS A 94 -9.90 -11.78 20.17
N SER A 95 -9.84 -10.70 20.94
CA SER A 95 -10.18 -10.71 22.38
C SER A 95 -11.69 -10.54 22.62
N ASP A 96 -12.27 -11.41 23.44
CA ASP A 96 -13.70 -11.36 23.81
C ASP A 96 -13.98 -10.67 25.15
N SER A 97 -12.95 -10.48 25.97
CA SER A 97 -13.03 -9.80 27.24
C SER A 97 -12.52 -8.38 27.15
N ILE A 98 -13.26 -7.48 27.82
CA ILE A 98 -12.77 -6.14 28.14
C ILE A 98 -11.77 -6.30 29.28
N VAL A 99 -10.59 -5.71 29.11
CA VAL A 99 -9.54 -5.71 30.14
C VAL A 99 -9.09 -4.29 30.45
N LYS A 100 -8.48 -4.14 31.62
CA LYS A 100 -7.78 -2.93 32.00
C LYS A 100 -6.42 -2.86 31.30
N ALA A 101 -6.10 -1.67 30.79
CA ALA A 101 -4.79 -1.33 30.25
C ALA A 101 -4.37 0.06 30.73
N LEU A 102 -3.06 0.32 30.72
CA LEU A 102 -2.50 1.64 30.95
C LEU A 102 -2.29 2.35 29.62
N GLU A 103 -2.99 3.45 29.42
CA GLU A 103 -2.64 4.44 28.40
C GLU A 103 -1.51 5.31 28.95
N VAL A 104 -0.38 5.33 28.25
CA VAL A 104 0.83 6.06 28.63
C VAL A 104 1.04 7.18 27.62
N GLU A 105 0.91 8.41 28.10
CA GLU A 105 1.11 9.61 27.30
C GLU A 105 2.58 10.05 27.40
N ILE A 106 3.23 10.19 26.24
CA ILE A 106 4.66 10.44 26.12
C ILE A 106 4.90 11.90 25.71
N TYR A 107 5.96 12.51 26.23
CA TYR A 107 6.29 13.92 26.00
C TYR A 107 6.34 14.31 24.51
N SER A 108 6.87 13.46 23.61
CA SER A 108 6.84 13.73 22.16
C SER A 108 7.20 12.49 21.32
N LEU A 109 6.87 12.54 20.02
CA LEU A 109 7.28 11.52 19.04
C LEU A 109 8.80 11.38 18.84
N LYS A 110 9.59 12.36 19.28
CA LYS A 110 11.06 12.30 19.22
C LYS A 110 11.62 11.37 20.29
N VAL A 111 11.08 11.41 21.51
CA VAL A 111 11.55 10.59 22.64
C VAL A 111 10.84 9.24 22.71
N MET A 112 9.66 9.09 22.11
CA MET A 112 8.87 7.86 22.10
C MET A 112 9.65 6.57 21.76
N PRO A 113 10.54 6.50 20.75
CA PRO A 113 11.34 5.28 20.52
C PRO A 113 12.26 4.92 21.69
N HIS A 114 12.73 5.93 22.44
CA HIS A 114 13.57 5.75 23.62
C HIS A 114 12.74 5.16 24.76
N VAL A 115 11.58 5.76 25.04
CA VAL A 115 10.61 5.27 26.03
C VAL A 115 10.20 3.82 25.74
N ILE A 116 9.86 3.51 24.48
CA ILE A 116 9.50 2.15 24.06
C ILE A 116 10.65 1.17 24.36
N ARG A 117 11.91 1.54 24.09
CA ARG A 117 13.07 0.69 24.39
C ARG A 117 13.23 0.47 25.91
N ASP A 118 13.06 1.50 26.73
CA ASP A 118 13.17 1.40 28.19
C ASP A 118 12.06 0.51 28.79
N LEU A 119 10.82 0.68 28.32
CA LEU A 119 9.69 -0.14 28.76
C LEU A 119 9.81 -1.60 28.32
N LYS A 120 10.34 -1.86 27.12
CA LYS A 120 10.63 -3.22 26.65
C LYS A 120 11.72 -3.91 27.46
N GLN A 121 12.74 -3.18 27.92
CA GLN A 121 13.78 -3.74 28.79
C GLN A 121 13.24 -4.19 30.15
N LYS A 122 12.10 -3.63 30.58
CA LYS A 122 11.36 -4.08 31.76
C LYS A 122 10.40 -5.24 31.47
N ASN A 123 10.45 -5.79 30.25
CA ASN A 123 9.58 -6.86 29.76
C ASN A 123 8.07 -6.52 29.85
N TYR A 124 7.71 -5.25 29.64
CA TYR A 124 6.31 -4.84 29.50
C TYR A 124 5.81 -5.12 28.08
N TYR A 125 4.58 -5.60 27.97
CA TYR A 125 3.93 -5.86 26.69
C TYR A 125 3.24 -4.59 26.18
N LEU A 126 3.61 -4.14 24.98
CA LEU A 126 3.23 -2.83 24.45
C LEU A 126 2.31 -2.95 23.23
N TYR A 127 1.36 -2.03 23.14
CA TYR A 127 0.43 -1.90 22.01
C TYR A 127 0.55 -0.52 21.37
N ASN A 128 0.14 -0.44 20.11
CA ASN A 128 0.18 0.75 19.25
C ASN A 128 1.58 1.34 19.02
N VAL A 129 2.65 0.59 19.31
CA VAL A 129 4.05 1.05 19.20
C VAL A 129 4.63 0.98 17.78
N ASP A 130 4.07 0.12 16.92
CA ASP A 130 4.49 -0.06 15.51
C ASP A 130 3.47 0.54 14.53
N ILE A 131 3.06 1.78 14.80
CA ILE A 131 2.20 2.57 13.90
C ILE A 131 3.05 3.70 13.30
N ASN A 132 2.81 4.03 12.03
CA ASN A 132 3.52 5.13 11.40
C ASN A 132 3.29 6.44 12.17
N LYS A 133 4.35 7.19 12.49
CA LYS A 133 4.28 8.42 13.33
C LYS A 133 3.18 9.41 12.91
N ARG A 134 2.99 9.66 11.61
CA ARG A 134 1.96 10.61 11.15
C ARG A 134 0.56 10.02 11.25
N GLN A 135 0.41 8.72 11.00
CA GLN A 135 -0.85 8.00 11.21
C GLN A 135 -1.21 7.91 12.70
N HIS A 136 -0.21 7.73 13.57
CA HIS A 136 -0.37 7.70 15.02
C HIS A 136 -1.03 8.99 15.55
N PHE A 137 -0.61 10.15 15.03
CA PHE A 137 -1.27 11.43 15.33
C PHE A 137 -2.77 11.40 15.00
N PHE A 138 -3.13 10.93 13.81
CA PHE A 138 -4.53 10.90 13.38
C PHE A 138 -5.38 9.92 14.21
N LEU A 139 -4.82 8.77 14.60
CA LEU A 139 -5.49 7.81 15.48
C LEU A 139 -5.69 8.35 16.90
N ASP A 140 -4.70 9.05 17.46
CA ASP A 140 -4.78 9.63 18.81
C ASP A 140 -5.79 10.78 18.88
N THR A 141 -5.88 11.57 17.80
CA THR A 141 -6.76 12.75 17.72
C THR A 141 -8.14 12.43 17.14
N ASN A 142 -8.36 11.20 16.69
CA ASN A 142 -9.55 10.78 15.91
C ASN A 142 -9.82 11.71 14.72
N ALA A 143 -8.75 12.20 14.09
CA ALA A 143 -8.80 13.07 12.92
C ALA A 143 -8.35 12.30 11.69
N TYR A 144 -8.51 12.89 10.50
CA TYR A 144 -7.98 12.34 9.27
C TYR A 144 -7.68 13.46 8.27
N PRO A 145 -6.74 13.26 7.33
CA PRO A 145 -6.37 14.31 6.39
C PRO A 145 -7.56 14.74 5.53
N LEU A 146 -7.64 16.03 5.24
CA LEU A 146 -8.71 16.66 4.44
C LEU A 146 -10.13 16.37 4.95
N GLY A 147 -10.29 16.05 6.24
CA GLY A 147 -11.57 16.10 6.93
C GLY A 147 -11.86 17.49 7.47
N ALA A 148 -13.12 17.93 7.38
CA ALA A 148 -13.53 19.21 7.96
C ALA A 148 -13.41 19.14 9.48
N CYS A 149 -12.71 20.09 10.08
CA CYS A 149 -12.43 20.10 11.51
C CYS A 149 -12.30 21.52 12.09
N HIS A 150 -12.42 21.60 13.41
CA HIS A 150 -11.89 22.73 14.19
C HIS A 150 -10.71 22.25 15.02
N ILE A 151 -9.60 22.98 14.94
CA ILE A 151 -8.45 22.77 15.81
C ILE A 151 -8.62 23.68 17.02
N HIS A 152 -8.73 23.07 18.21
CA HIS A 152 -8.85 23.78 19.47
C HIS A 152 -7.46 23.99 20.05
N THR A 153 -7.00 25.24 19.99
CA THR A 153 -5.70 25.65 20.52
C THR A 153 -5.92 26.44 21.82
N ARG A 154 -5.13 26.19 22.88
CA ARG A 154 -5.09 27.02 24.10
C ARG A 154 -3.81 27.84 24.12
N ASP A 155 -3.93 29.17 24.14
CA ASP A 155 -2.79 30.06 24.39
C ASP A 155 -2.17 29.71 25.75
N THR A 156 -0.88 29.40 25.78
CA THR A 156 -0.18 28.93 26.99
C THR A 156 0.03 30.03 28.04
N THR A 157 -0.55 31.21 27.86
CA THR A 157 -0.45 32.36 28.78
C THR A 157 -1.55 32.39 29.84
N ASP A 158 -2.67 31.69 29.65
CA ASP A 158 -3.80 31.70 30.58
C ASP A 158 -3.99 30.34 31.28
N ASN A 159 -3.40 30.25 32.48
CA ASN A 159 -3.71 29.38 33.61
C ASN A 159 -3.40 27.87 33.54
N VAL A 160 -2.44 27.50 34.41
CA VAL A 160 -2.49 26.38 35.38
C VAL A 160 -2.94 25.03 34.82
N TYR A 161 -2.09 24.41 34.00
CA TYR A 161 -1.83 22.99 34.20
C TYR A 161 -0.47 22.89 34.91
N LEU A 162 -0.46 22.08 35.97
CA LEU A 162 0.68 21.83 36.83
C LEU A 162 1.97 21.70 36.00
N ARG A 163 2.92 22.60 36.23
CA ARG A 163 4.34 22.30 35.97
C ARG A 163 4.63 20.98 36.67
N PHE A 164 4.70 19.88 35.93
CA PHE A 164 5.70 18.88 36.25
C PHE A 164 7.00 19.48 35.71
N GLU A 165 7.72 20.17 36.60
CA GLU A 165 9.07 20.61 36.26
C GLU A 165 9.86 19.38 35.79
N PRO A 166 10.43 19.39 34.57
CA PRO A 166 11.40 18.37 34.20
C PRO A 166 12.51 18.45 35.23
N LEU A 167 12.82 17.32 35.89
CA LEU A 167 13.94 17.22 36.83
C LEU A 167 15.16 17.92 36.24
N ALA A 168 15.61 18.96 36.95
CA ALA A 168 16.59 19.93 36.54
C ALA A 168 17.95 19.29 36.24
N HIS A 169 18.17 18.75 35.04
CA HIS A 169 19.50 18.36 34.55
C HIS A 169 19.58 18.28 33.02
N ARG A 170 19.13 19.31 32.28
CA ARG A 170 19.55 19.50 30.86
C ARG A 170 19.66 20.98 30.49
N ASN A 171 20.49 21.72 31.23
CA ASN A 171 21.12 22.92 30.68
C ASN A 171 22.43 22.49 30.01
N GLU A 172 22.75 23.15 28.88
CA GLU A 172 23.96 23.02 28.06
C GLU A 172 23.89 21.94 26.96
N LEU A 173 23.36 22.33 25.79
CA LEU A 173 23.92 22.00 24.44
C LEU A 173 23.07 22.46 23.23
N TYR A 174 22.01 23.25 23.41
CA TYR A 174 21.20 23.74 22.27
C TYR A 174 21.26 25.26 22.15
N ARG A 175 22.44 25.76 21.76
CA ARG A 175 22.60 27.09 21.15
C ARG A 175 23.12 26.88 19.72
N ASN A 176 22.27 27.15 18.73
CA ASN A 176 22.50 28.19 17.71
C ASN A 176 21.40 28.15 16.62
N ASP A 177 20.86 29.34 16.37
CA ASP A 177 20.15 29.84 15.20
C ASP A 177 18.83 29.19 14.74
N TYR A 178 17.72 29.63 15.35
CA TYR A 178 16.46 29.87 14.62
C TYR A 178 15.74 31.12 15.15
N SER A 179 15.20 31.91 14.21
CA SER A 179 14.31 33.07 14.36
C SER A 179 13.25 32.93 15.47
N PRO A 180 12.69 34.04 16.00
CA PRO A 180 11.77 34.03 17.13
C PRO A 180 10.65 33.01 16.95
N ILE A 181 10.58 32.08 17.91
CA ILE A 181 9.57 31.03 18.01
C ILE A 181 8.18 31.71 17.96
N PRO A 182 7.32 31.43 16.96
CA PRO A 182 5.94 31.90 17.01
C PRO A 182 5.29 31.32 18.26
N ARG A 183 4.46 32.11 18.97
CA ARG A 183 3.69 31.66 20.14
C ARG A 183 3.18 30.23 19.93
N SER A 184 3.78 29.28 20.65
CA SER A 184 3.42 27.86 20.58
C SER A 184 2.13 27.66 21.36
N VAL A 185 1.16 26.96 20.77
CA VAL A 185 -0.16 26.79 21.35
C VAL A 185 -0.34 25.31 21.72
N GLU A 186 -0.77 25.01 22.94
CA GLU A 186 -1.00 23.63 23.37
C GLU A 186 -2.36 23.13 22.88
N LEU A 187 -2.40 21.87 22.48
CA LEU A 187 -3.64 21.17 22.15
C LEU A 187 -4.39 20.84 23.45
N ARG A 188 -5.70 21.12 23.50
CA ARG A 188 -6.50 20.80 24.69
C ARG A 188 -6.48 19.29 24.99
N MET A 189 -6.24 18.97 26.26
CA MET A 189 -6.22 17.62 26.87
C MET A 189 -7.56 16.86 26.82
N ASP A 190 -8.62 17.50 26.30
CA ASP A 190 -9.98 16.99 26.23
C ASP A 190 -10.30 16.47 24.82
N ASN A 191 -10.44 17.34 23.81
CA ASN A 191 -10.40 16.94 22.39
C ASN A 191 -9.68 18.03 21.57
N PRO A 192 -8.50 17.76 20.96
CA PRO A 192 -7.78 18.83 20.27
C PRO A 192 -8.34 19.16 18.88
N ILE A 193 -9.00 18.20 18.25
CA ILE A 193 -9.52 18.33 16.89
C ILE A 193 -10.94 17.78 16.89
N THR A 194 -11.92 18.66 16.69
CA THR A 194 -13.31 18.24 16.51
C THR A 194 -13.59 18.08 15.02
N MET A 195 -13.96 16.87 14.60
CA MET A 195 -14.35 16.58 13.22
C MET A 195 -15.82 16.95 12.97
N TYR A 196 -16.10 17.52 11.79
CA TYR A 196 -17.44 17.90 11.31
C TYR A 196 -17.83 17.17 10.03
N ASP A 197 -17.05 16.16 9.65
CA ASP A 197 -17.25 15.34 8.47
C ASP A 197 -17.16 13.86 8.88
N ASP A 198 -17.56 12.97 7.98
CA ASP A 198 -17.55 11.52 8.17
C ASP A 198 -16.85 10.84 7.00
N VAL A 199 -15.97 9.88 7.30
CA VAL A 199 -15.27 9.04 6.31
C VAL A 199 -16.23 8.18 5.46
N ASN A 200 -17.43 7.88 5.97
CA ASN A 200 -18.49 7.17 5.25
C ASN A 200 -19.08 8.02 4.11
N LYS A 201 -19.02 9.36 4.21
CA LYS A 201 -19.57 10.26 3.18
C LYS A 201 -18.78 10.12 1.88
N ILE A 202 -19.48 10.15 0.74
CA ILE A 202 -18.87 10.15 -0.60
C ILE A 202 -18.83 11.55 -1.23
N ASP A 203 -19.82 12.39 -0.94
CA ASP A 203 -19.91 13.80 -1.34
C ASP A 203 -19.31 14.73 -0.25
N TYR A 204 -18.11 14.42 0.23
CA TYR A 204 -17.37 15.36 1.09
C TYR A 204 -16.79 16.51 0.24
N TYR A 205 -16.56 17.67 0.87
CA TYR A 205 -15.90 18.82 0.25
C TYR A 205 -14.37 18.70 0.37
N VAL A 206 -13.65 19.17 -0.65
CA VAL A 206 -12.19 19.31 -0.62
C VAL A 206 -11.89 20.78 -0.90
N PRO A 207 -11.18 21.49 -0.01
CA PRO A 207 -10.84 22.89 -0.25
C PRO A 207 -9.91 23.01 -1.48
N PRO A 208 -9.86 24.17 -2.15
CA PRO A 208 -9.00 24.37 -3.31
C PRO A 208 -7.55 24.01 -2.99
N LEU A 209 -6.97 23.09 -3.77
CA LEU A 209 -5.58 22.66 -3.64
C LEU A 209 -4.76 23.20 -4.80
N LYS A 210 -3.68 23.92 -4.49
CA LYS A 210 -2.74 24.45 -5.48
C LYS A 210 -1.73 23.37 -5.86
N ILE A 211 -1.75 22.92 -7.12
CA ILE A 211 -0.95 21.79 -7.59
C ILE A 211 0.03 22.26 -8.66
N LEU A 212 1.30 21.88 -8.51
CA LEU A 212 2.36 22.15 -9.46
C LEU A 212 2.95 20.83 -9.98
N ARG A 213 2.83 20.53 -11.28
CA ARG A 213 3.72 19.53 -11.90
C ARG A 213 5.01 20.22 -12.34
N VAL A 214 6.13 19.59 -11.98
CA VAL A 214 7.48 20.06 -12.29
C VAL A 214 8.15 19.00 -13.16
N ASP A 215 8.47 19.35 -14.40
CA ASP A 215 9.21 18.48 -15.31
C ASP A 215 10.63 19.04 -15.51
N PRO A 216 11.66 18.42 -14.92
CA PRO A 216 13.05 18.79 -15.15
C PRO A 216 13.52 18.29 -16.52
N MET A 217 14.14 19.17 -17.32
CA MET A 217 14.77 18.82 -18.59
C MET A 217 16.28 18.67 -18.42
N ILE A 218 16.82 17.48 -18.69
CA ILE A 218 18.20 17.12 -18.35
C ILE A 218 19.02 16.94 -19.62
N ASP A 219 20.19 17.57 -19.69
CA ASP A 219 21.20 17.37 -20.72
C ASP A 219 21.95 16.05 -20.49
N LYS A 220 21.33 14.94 -20.93
CA LYS A 220 21.88 13.59 -20.78
C LYS A 220 23.19 13.46 -21.57
N LYS A 221 24.28 13.06 -20.90
CA LYS A 221 25.56 12.75 -21.57
C LYS A 221 25.67 11.29 -22.02
N VAL A 222 24.84 10.41 -21.47
CA VAL A 222 24.80 8.97 -21.76
C VAL A 222 23.34 8.51 -21.95
N SER A 223 23.11 7.22 -22.20
CA SER A 223 21.77 6.67 -22.47
C SER A 223 20.77 6.77 -21.31
N PHE A 224 21.22 7.08 -20.09
CA PHE A 224 20.39 7.23 -18.90
C PHE A 224 20.73 8.50 -18.12
N ASN A 225 19.78 9.01 -17.33
CA ASN A 225 19.99 10.21 -16.52
C ASN A 225 20.91 9.92 -15.33
N THR A 226 21.83 10.84 -15.06
CA THR A 226 22.76 10.78 -13.93
C THR A 226 22.76 12.08 -13.13
N TYR A 227 23.18 12.03 -11.87
CA TYR A 227 23.33 13.25 -11.05
C TYR A 227 24.40 14.23 -11.57
N LYS A 228 25.25 13.78 -12.50
CA LYS A 228 26.28 14.61 -13.17
C LYS A 228 25.71 15.41 -14.33
N ASP A 229 24.61 14.96 -14.93
CA ASP A 229 23.98 15.63 -16.07
C ASP A 229 23.37 16.96 -15.64
N GLN A 230 23.54 17.98 -16.49
CA GLN A 230 23.13 19.34 -16.19
C GLN A 230 21.64 19.53 -16.41
N LEU A 231 20.99 20.28 -15.52
CA LEU A 231 19.63 20.74 -15.71
C LEU A 231 19.65 21.91 -16.69
N SER A 232 18.88 21.78 -17.76
CA SER A 232 18.86 22.71 -18.90
C SER A 232 17.62 23.59 -18.93
N ALA A 233 16.50 23.08 -18.43
CA ALA A 233 15.24 23.77 -18.28
C ALA A 233 14.36 23.11 -17.22
N ILE A 234 13.38 23.85 -16.71
CA ILE A 234 12.30 23.33 -15.85
C ILE A 234 10.98 23.79 -16.45
N LYS A 235 10.11 22.84 -16.76
CA LYS A 235 8.72 23.12 -17.16
C LYS A 235 7.80 22.98 -15.97
N LEU A 236 6.91 23.94 -15.82
CA LEU A 236 5.96 24.06 -14.73
C LEU A 236 4.54 24.10 -15.31
N GLN A 237 3.66 23.23 -14.81
CA GLN A 237 2.22 23.36 -14.99
C GLN A 237 1.58 23.58 -13.62
N TYR A 238 1.07 24.78 -13.40
CA TYR A 238 0.35 25.15 -12.20
C TYR A 238 -1.15 25.11 -12.46
N GLY A 239 -1.88 24.48 -11.54
CA GLY A 239 -3.33 24.41 -11.56
C GLY A 239 -3.94 24.43 -10.17
N ILE A 240 -5.24 24.62 -10.12
CA ILE A 240 -6.03 24.56 -8.89
C ILE A 240 -6.98 23.38 -9.01
N TYR A 241 -6.94 22.47 -8.04
CA TYR A 241 -7.92 21.40 -7.88
C TYR A 241 -9.06 21.89 -7.01
N GLU A 242 -10.21 22.13 -7.62
CA GLU A 242 -11.45 22.58 -6.99
C GLU A 242 -12.63 21.93 -7.72
N ASP A 243 -13.75 21.70 -7.02
CA ASP A 243 -14.93 21.03 -7.59
C ASP A 243 -14.62 19.74 -8.37
N HIS A 244 -13.64 19.00 -7.85
CA HIS A 244 -13.17 17.71 -8.36
C HIS A 244 -12.43 17.73 -9.71
N GLU A 245 -12.01 18.90 -10.17
CA GLU A 245 -11.29 19.08 -11.42
C GLU A 245 -10.01 19.87 -11.21
N LEU A 246 -8.90 19.40 -11.81
CA LEU A 246 -7.64 20.13 -11.80
C LEU A 246 -7.56 21.04 -13.03
N THR A 247 -7.85 22.32 -12.82
CA THR A 247 -7.87 23.33 -13.88
C THR A 247 -6.51 24.04 -13.96
N ILE A 248 -5.91 24.07 -15.15
CA ILE A 248 -4.64 24.79 -15.38
C ILE A 248 -4.85 26.29 -15.22
N ARG A 249 -3.94 26.93 -14.50
CA ARG A 249 -3.87 28.39 -14.36
C ARG A 249 -2.68 28.98 -15.11
N GLU A 250 -1.55 28.27 -15.14
CA GLU A 250 -0.33 28.76 -15.78
C GLU A 250 0.55 27.62 -16.31
N ARG A 251 1.24 27.88 -17.42
CA ARG A 251 2.32 27.06 -17.97
C ARG A 251 3.57 27.91 -18.14
N LEU A 252 4.66 27.53 -17.47
CA LEU A 252 5.91 28.31 -17.47
C LEU A 252 7.11 27.40 -17.76
N GLU A 253 8.04 27.86 -18.60
CA GLU A 253 9.29 27.19 -18.91
C GLU A 253 10.47 28.12 -18.59
N PHE A 254 11.24 27.77 -17.56
CA PHE A 254 12.55 28.40 -17.32
C PHE A 254 13.61 27.63 -18.11
N LYS A 255 14.43 28.30 -18.93
CA LYS A 255 15.41 27.63 -19.80
C LYS A 255 16.74 28.36 -19.91
N MET A 256 17.82 27.60 -20.13
CA MET A 256 19.15 28.14 -20.45
C MET A 256 19.41 28.35 -21.96
N GLY A 257 18.57 27.84 -22.86
CA GLY A 257 18.82 28.00 -24.31
C GLY A 257 17.84 27.32 -25.27
N LYS A 258 18.30 26.23 -25.90
CA LYS A 258 17.60 25.46 -26.95
C LYS A 258 17.61 23.95 -26.65
N HIS A 259 16.44 23.35 -26.75
CA HIS A 259 16.12 21.92 -26.94
C HIS A 259 16.87 20.87 -26.13
N THR A 260 16.17 20.37 -25.11
CA THR A 260 16.46 19.14 -24.37
C THR A 260 15.19 18.32 -24.20
N LYS A 261 15.34 17.01 -23.95
CA LYS A 261 14.20 16.10 -23.78
C LYS A 261 13.80 15.99 -22.29
N PRO A 262 12.50 15.83 -21.99
CA PRO A 262 12.03 15.59 -20.63
C PRO A 262 12.56 14.27 -20.06
N LEU A 263 12.48 14.14 -18.73
CA LEU A 263 12.62 12.85 -18.08
C LEU A 263 11.58 11.88 -18.68
N GLU A 264 12.01 10.68 -19.08
CA GLU A 264 11.09 9.67 -19.63
C GLU A 264 10.19 9.14 -18.52
N SER A 265 8.89 9.42 -18.64
CA SER A 265 7.83 8.94 -17.76
C SER A 265 7.02 7.88 -18.50
N LYS A 266 6.58 6.85 -17.77
CA LYS A 266 5.74 5.76 -18.29
C LYS A 266 4.28 5.90 -17.82
N ALA A 267 3.97 6.89 -16.99
CA ALA A 267 2.68 7.02 -16.35
C ALA A 267 1.66 7.78 -17.22
N ASN A 268 0.40 7.33 -17.17
CA ASN A 268 -0.73 8.16 -17.58
C ASN A 268 -0.83 9.32 -16.60
N LEU A 269 -0.63 10.54 -17.11
CA LEU A 269 -0.56 11.77 -16.33
C LEU A 269 -1.90 12.05 -15.63
N ILE A 270 -1.89 12.66 -14.44
CA ILE A 270 -3.07 13.32 -13.89
C ILE A 270 -3.56 14.33 -14.94
N PRO A 271 -4.79 14.19 -15.47
CA PRO A 271 -5.24 15.06 -16.55
C PRO A 271 -5.43 16.48 -16.00
N PHE A 272 -4.57 17.37 -16.45
CA PHE A 272 -4.77 18.80 -16.28
C PHE A 272 -5.78 19.26 -17.34
N VAL A 273 -6.89 19.83 -16.91
CA VAL A 273 -7.92 20.37 -17.80
C VAL A 273 -7.55 21.82 -18.16
N ASP A 274 -7.55 22.13 -19.45
CA ASP A 274 -7.33 23.49 -19.92
C ASP A 274 -8.53 24.37 -19.56
N ALA A 275 -8.28 25.56 -19.00
CA ALA A 275 -9.31 26.57 -18.70
C ALA A 275 -9.84 27.27 -19.98
N GLU A 276 -9.82 26.57 -21.12
CA GLU A 276 -9.70 27.10 -22.49
C GLU A 276 -8.47 28.02 -22.69
N SER A 277 -8.44 28.78 -23.80
CA SER A 277 -7.35 29.65 -24.25
C SER A 277 -6.06 28.95 -24.76
N ASP A 278 -4.88 29.40 -24.34
CA ASP A 278 -3.58 29.17 -25.00
C ASP A 278 -2.78 28.03 -24.34
N SER A 279 -2.45 27.02 -25.12
CA SER A 279 -1.71 25.82 -24.68
C SER A 279 -0.20 26.03 -24.57
N SER A 280 0.29 27.22 -24.94
CA SER A 280 1.71 27.50 -25.00
C SER A 280 2.34 27.84 -23.63
N PHE A 281 3.59 27.42 -23.42
CA PHE A 281 4.35 27.77 -22.22
C PHE A 281 4.89 29.19 -22.35
N LEU A 282 4.68 30.02 -21.32
CA LEU A 282 5.43 31.26 -21.14
C LEU A 282 6.91 30.90 -20.95
N LYS A 283 7.79 31.52 -21.73
CA LYS A 283 9.23 31.19 -21.72
C LYS A 283 10.01 32.29 -21.01
N SER A 284 10.79 31.90 -20.02
CA SER A 284 11.70 32.78 -19.31
C SER A 284 13.13 32.26 -19.43
N ALA A 285 14.02 33.10 -19.98
CA ALA A 285 15.43 32.75 -20.13
C ALA A 285 16.18 32.99 -18.82
N VAL A 286 17.01 32.04 -18.42
CA VAL A 286 17.92 32.16 -17.27
C VAL A 286 19.35 31.87 -17.71
N SER A 287 20.32 32.45 -17.01
CA SER A 287 21.74 32.39 -17.41
C SER A 287 22.51 31.21 -16.81
N THR A 288 22.03 30.63 -15.70
CA THR A 288 22.74 29.56 -14.98
C THR A 288 21.79 28.50 -14.45
N GLU A 289 22.32 27.30 -14.20
CA GLU A 289 21.57 26.19 -13.61
C GLU A 289 21.10 26.52 -12.17
N GLY A 290 21.95 27.20 -11.39
CA GLY A 290 21.56 27.69 -10.06
C GLY A 290 20.34 28.61 -10.10
N GLN A 291 20.22 29.46 -11.12
CA GLN A 291 19.04 30.31 -11.31
C GLN A 291 17.78 29.50 -11.67
N LEU A 292 17.88 28.40 -12.41
CA LEU A 292 16.72 27.51 -12.67
C LEU A 292 16.14 26.98 -11.34
N LEU A 293 17.01 26.46 -10.48
CA LEU A 293 16.63 25.89 -9.19
C LEU A 293 16.06 26.94 -8.23
N LEU A 294 16.65 28.15 -8.21
CA LEU A 294 16.13 29.25 -7.40
C LEU A 294 14.79 29.77 -7.94
N LYS A 295 14.61 29.84 -9.26
CA LYS A 295 13.33 30.21 -9.88
C LYS A 295 12.22 29.21 -9.56
N LEU A 296 12.54 27.92 -9.49
CA LEU A 296 11.60 26.90 -9.00
C LEU A 296 11.19 27.16 -7.54
N VAL A 297 12.17 27.43 -6.65
CA VAL A 297 11.91 27.74 -5.23
C VAL A 297 11.06 29.01 -5.09
N GLU A 298 11.42 30.08 -5.81
CA GLU A 298 10.67 31.34 -5.85
C GLU A 298 9.24 31.10 -6.30
N TYR A 299 9.04 30.39 -7.42
CA TYR A 299 7.73 30.10 -7.96
C TYR A 299 6.84 29.30 -7.00
N ILE A 300 7.39 28.25 -6.36
CA ILE A 300 6.68 27.45 -5.34
C ILE A 300 6.24 28.31 -4.16
N LYS A 301 7.11 29.23 -3.72
CA LYS A 301 6.85 30.12 -2.59
C LYS A 301 5.83 31.20 -2.93
N GLU A 302 5.96 31.85 -4.08
CA GLU A 302 5.08 32.92 -4.55
C GLU A 302 3.64 32.44 -4.73
N HIS A 303 3.45 31.25 -5.31
CA HIS A 303 2.13 30.68 -5.52
C HIS A 303 1.56 29.96 -4.28
N ASP A 304 2.40 29.73 -3.26
CA ASP A 304 2.10 28.91 -2.09
C ASP A 304 1.51 27.54 -2.46
N ILE A 305 2.26 26.75 -3.23
CA ILE A 305 1.83 25.43 -3.74
C ILE A 305 1.55 24.44 -2.59
N ASP A 306 0.47 23.68 -2.70
CA ASP A 306 0.10 22.64 -1.73
C ASP A 306 0.67 21.27 -2.11
N ILE A 307 0.60 20.91 -3.39
CA ILE A 307 1.02 19.61 -3.91
C ILE A 307 2.03 19.78 -5.04
N ILE A 308 3.17 19.09 -4.96
CA ILE A 308 4.19 19.06 -6.01
C ILE A 308 4.19 17.67 -6.63
N LEU A 309 3.92 17.60 -7.93
CA LEU A 309 3.94 16.38 -8.73
C LEU A 309 5.28 16.26 -9.45
N LEU A 310 5.99 15.14 -9.25
CA LEU A 310 7.29 14.90 -9.88
C LEU A 310 7.35 13.53 -10.58
N PRO A 311 7.97 13.45 -11.77
CA PRO A 311 8.27 12.18 -12.40
C PRO A 311 9.43 11.53 -11.65
N LEU A 312 9.34 10.23 -11.36
CA LEU A 312 10.35 9.49 -10.57
C LEU A 312 10.79 10.27 -9.33
N GLY A 313 9.85 10.93 -8.66
CA GLY A 313 10.07 11.90 -7.59
C GLY A 313 10.99 11.39 -6.48
N ASP A 314 10.71 10.21 -5.92
CA ASP A 314 11.55 9.62 -4.87
C ASP A 314 12.76 8.88 -5.43
N LYS A 315 12.56 8.17 -6.55
CA LYS A 315 13.58 7.30 -7.15
C LYS A 315 14.75 8.10 -7.71
N PHE A 316 14.51 9.30 -8.23
CA PHE A 316 15.53 10.07 -8.93
C PHE A 316 15.38 11.58 -8.73
N THR A 317 14.24 12.16 -9.11
CA THR A 317 14.12 13.60 -9.39
C THR A 317 14.41 14.48 -8.18
N MET A 318 13.88 14.15 -7.01
CA MET A 318 14.11 14.99 -5.83
C MET A 318 15.56 14.96 -5.36
N ASN A 319 16.20 13.78 -5.41
CA ASN A 319 17.61 13.67 -5.09
C ASN A 319 18.50 14.31 -6.16
N TYR A 320 18.10 14.23 -7.43
CA TYR A 320 18.77 14.89 -8.55
C TYR A 320 18.79 16.40 -8.36
N LEU A 321 17.62 17.03 -8.13
CA LEU A 321 17.54 18.48 -7.93
C LEU A 321 18.38 18.93 -6.72
N ALA A 322 18.34 18.19 -5.61
CA ALA A 322 19.17 18.47 -4.44
C ALA A 322 20.68 18.33 -4.73
N HIS A 323 21.09 17.35 -5.55
CA HIS A 323 22.48 17.19 -6.00
C HIS A 323 22.91 18.34 -6.91
N ARG A 324 22.04 18.81 -7.82
CA ARG A 324 22.30 19.96 -8.67
C ARG A 324 22.37 21.26 -7.87
N ALA A 325 21.54 21.44 -6.83
CA ALA A 325 21.62 22.56 -5.91
C ALA A 325 22.97 22.60 -5.18
N LYS A 326 23.45 21.44 -4.73
CA LYS A 326 24.78 21.30 -4.12
C LYS A 326 25.90 21.63 -5.09
N HIS A 327 25.85 21.11 -6.32
CA HIS A 327 26.83 21.40 -7.36
C HIS A 327 26.92 22.90 -7.66
N ASN A 328 25.78 23.59 -7.65
CA ASN A 328 25.69 25.04 -7.87
C ASN A 328 25.90 25.89 -6.59
N LYS A 329 26.28 25.29 -5.46
CA LYS A 329 26.54 25.98 -4.18
C LYS A 329 25.35 26.80 -3.66
N ILE A 330 24.13 26.30 -3.85
CA ILE A 330 22.87 26.93 -3.39
C ILE A 330 22.04 25.99 -2.49
N SER A 331 22.67 24.97 -1.89
CA SER A 331 21.96 23.97 -1.08
C SER A 331 21.20 24.58 0.10
N ASP A 332 21.74 25.61 0.73
CA ASP A 332 21.13 26.37 1.84
C ASP A 332 19.86 27.13 1.42
N ARG A 333 19.76 27.49 0.13
CA ARG A 333 18.63 28.21 -0.44
C ARG A 333 17.63 27.30 -1.16
N PHE A 334 17.96 26.03 -1.35
CA PHE A 334 17.07 25.06 -1.99
C PHE A 334 16.06 24.49 -0.99
N VAL A 335 15.03 25.28 -0.71
CA VAL A 335 13.96 25.00 0.26
C VAL A 335 12.62 24.93 -0.47
N LEU A 336 12.06 23.73 -0.61
CA LEU A 336 10.79 23.46 -1.27
C LEU A 336 9.62 23.35 -0.29
N GLY A 337 9.88 23.11 1.00
CA GLY A 337 8.85 23.06 2.06
C GLY A 337 8.35 24.44 2.52
N ARG A 338 7.33 24.44 3.39
CA ARG A 338 6.82 25.61 4.15
C ARG A 338 7.62 25.89 5.45
N LEU A 339 8.63 25.07 5.79
CA LEU A 339 9.62 25.35 6.85
C LEU A 339 11.00 25.70 6.25
N PRO A 340 11.84 26.49 6.93
CA PRO A 340 13.19 26.87 6.48
C PRO A 340 14.19 25.71 6.63
N GLN A 341 13.88 24.56 6.02
CA GLN A 341 14.66 23.33 6.05
C GLN A 341 15.09 22.98 4.62
N PRO A 342 16.38 23.16 4.26
CA PRO A 342 16.83 22.89 2.90
C PRO A 342 16.84 21.39 2.54
N GLN A 343 16.54 21.07 1.27
CA GLN A 343 16.57 19.70 0.77
C GLN A 343 17.98 19.34 0.33
N TYR A 344 18.69 18.58 1.17
CA TYR A 344 20.04 18.11 0.88
C TYR A 344 20.07 16.81 0.08
N ALA A 345 21.07 16.71 -0.81
CA ALA A 345 21.34 15.49 -1.55
C ALA A 345 21.71 14.35 -0.59
N ARG A 346 21.06 13.20 -0.76
CA ARG A 346 21.31 12.00 0.05
C ARG A 346 22.39 11.16 -0.61
N LYS A 347 23.45 10.85 0.15
CA LYS A 347 24.56 9.99 -0.30
C LYS A 347 24.16 8.51 -0.37
N ASP A 348 23.38 8.06 0.61
CA ASP A 348 22.91 6.68 0.72
C ASP A 348 21.38 6.68 0.79
N GLN A 349 20.70 6.30 -0.28
CA GLN A 349 19.29 5.92 -0.14
C GLN A 349 19.28 4.58 0.60
N LYS A 350 19.08 4.60 1.93
CA LYS A 350 18.62 3.40 2.64
C LYS A 350 17.32 2.98 1.98
N SER A 351 17.43 2.07 1.01
CA SER A 351 16.29 1.54 0.29
C SER A 351 15.84 0.28 0.99
N GLN A 352 14.53 0.14 1.15
CA GLN A 352 13.97 -1.13 1.58
C GLN A 352 13.79 -1.99 0.35
N VAL A 353 14.45 -3.14 0.35
CA VAL A 353 14.27 -4.16 -0.68
C VAL A 353 13.31 -5.18 -0.10
N TRP A 354 12.21 -5.45 -0.79
CA TRP A 354 11.33 -6.56 -0.43
C TRP A 354 11.02 -7.39 -1.67
N VAL A 355 10.85 -8.69 -1.43
CA VAL A 355 10.54 -9.64 -2.48
C VAL A 355 9.05 -9.93 -2.39
N THR A 356 8.32 -9.69 -3.47
CA THR A 356 6.90 -10.04 -3.59
C THR A 356 6.66 -10.54 -5.01
N TYR A 357 5.93 -11.64 -5.18
CA TYR A 357 5.68 -12.25 -6.49
C TYR A 357 6.96 -12.48 -7.32
N GLY A 358 8.04 -12.88 -6.63
CA GLY A 358 9.37 -13.11 -7.24
C GLY A 358 10.07 -11.86 -7.81
N GLN A 359 9.50 -10.66 -7.63
CA GLN A 359 10.13 -9.40 -8.00
C GLN A 359 10.88 -8.81 -6.80
N ILE A 360 12.12 -8.35 -7.05
CA ILE A 360 12.88 -7.56 -6.10
C ILE A 360 12.45 -6.10 -6.29
N LEU A 361 11.58 -5.61 -5.40
CA LEU A 361 11.12 -4.22 -5.42
C LEU A 361 12.00 -3.37 -4.49
N ASN A 362 12.45 -2.22 -4.99
CA ASN A 362 13.21 -1.24 -4.23
C ASN A 362 12.32 -0.06 -3.84
N LYS A 363 12.19 0.21 -2.53
CA LYS A 363 11.61 1.44 -2.00
C LYS A 363 12.70 2.50 -1.88
N ALA A 364 12.67 3.51 -2.75
CA ALA A 364 13.55 4.66 -2.62
C ALA A 364 13.27 5.42 -1.31
N ALA A 365 14.31 6.06 -0.76
CA ALA A 365 14.20 6.84 0.46
C ALA A 365 13.38 8.12 0.23
N VAL A 366 12.26 8.28 0.93
CA VAL A 366 11.29 9.38 0.73
C VAL A 366 11.84 10.72 1.21
N MET A 367 11.72 11.77 0.39
CA MET A 367 12.00 13.16 0.77
C MET A 367 10.70 13.89 1.09
N TYR A 368 10.48 14.16 2.37
CA TYR A 368 9.32 14.92 2.84
C TYR A 368 9.56 16.42 2.68
N LEU A 369 8.53 17.15 2.25
CA LEU A 369 8.54 18.61 2.17
C LEU A 369 7.60 19.14 3.27
N PRO A 370 8.10 19.67 4.40
CA PRO A 370 7.23 20.08 5.51
C PRO A 370 6.12 21.03 5.04
N GLY A 371 4.86 20.64 5.16
CA GLY A 371 3.71 21.45 4.77
C GLY A 371 3.40 21.50 3.27
N ARG A 372 4.09 20.73 2.41
CA ARG A 372 3.72 20.56 0.99
C ARG A 372 3.79 19.09 0.61
N ILE A 373 2.76 18.56 -0.03
CA ILE A 373 2.67 17.13 -0.35
C ILE A 373 3.43 16.85 -1.64
N HIS A 374 4.39 15.95 -1.63
CA HIS A 374 5.07 15.49 -2.84
C HIS A 374 4.45 14.17 -3.35
N LEU A 375 3.93 14.15 -4.58
CA LEU A 375 3.44 12.93 -5.22
C LEU A 375 4.35 12.53 -6.38
N ASP A 376 4.90 11.32 -6.28
CA ASP A 376 5.65 10.66 -7.36
C ASP A 376 4.66 9.94 -8.26
N TYR A 377 4.32 10.54 -9.40
CA TYR A 377 3.28 10.02 -10.28
C TYR A 377 3.75 8.86 -11.17
N ASP A 378 5.06 8.58 -11.24
CA ASP A 378 5.59 7.37 -11.92
C ASP A 378 5.68 6.17 -10.98
N ASN A 379 5.52 6.37 -9.67
CA ASN A 379 5.71 5.33 -8.66
C ASN A 379 4.52 5.25 -7.67
N SER A 380 3.30 5.50 -8.17
CA SER A 380 2.08 5.46 -7.37
C SER A 380 0.97 4.70 -8.08
N PHE A 381 0.77 3.44 -7.69
CA PHE A 381 -0.30 2.59 -8.24
C PHE A 381 -1.69 3.16 -7.94
N ILE A 382 -1.91 3.64 -6.71
CA ILE A 382 -3.20 4.21 -6.30
C ILE A 382 -3.52 5.49 -7.10
N LEU A 383 -2.51 6.35 -7.32
CA LEU A 383 -2.71 7.56 -8.12
C LEU A 383 -2.95 7.24 -9.60
N TYR A 384 -2.27 6.22 -10.14
CA TYR A 384 -2.46 5.78 -11.52
C TYR A 384 -3.88 5.23 -11.76
N GLU A 385 -4.38 4.38 -10.86
CA GLU A 385 -5.70 3.75 -11.01
C GLU A 385 -6.85 4.64 -10.54
N GLY A 386 -6.65 5.43 -9.50
CA GLY A 386 -7.69 6.16 -8.78
C GLY A 386 -7.67 7.67 -8.96
N GLU A 387 -6.67 8.22 -9.65
CA GLU A 387 -6.41 9.65 -9.75
C GLU A 387 -6.32 10.35 -8.37
N LEU A 388 -6.36 11.68 -8.34
CA LEU A 388 -6.28 12.43 -7.09
C LEU A 388 -7.49 12.17 -6.18
N ALA A 389 -8.69 12.00 -6.75
CA ALA A 389 -9.90 11.73 -5.99
C ALA A 389 -9.82 10.42 -5.21
N GLY A 390 -9.30 9.35 -5.84
CA GLY A 390 -9.09 8.05 -5.19
C GLY A 390 -8.02 8.10 -4.10
N VAL A 391 -6.90 8.81 -4.33
CA VAL A 391 -5.88 9.02 -3.30
C VAL A 391 -6.44 9.78 -2.10
N ILE A 392 -7.23 10.84 -2.31
CA ILE A 392 -7.86 11.61 -1.23
C ILE A 392 -8.83 10.73 -0.43
N ASP A 393 -9.69 9.95 -1.08
CA ASP A 393 -10.67 9.10 -0.38
C ASP A 393 -9.96 8.02 0.45
N MET A 394 -8.94 7.36 -0.10
CA MET A 394 -8.13 6.38 0.62
C MET A 394 -7.36 6.99 1.80
N THR A 395 -6.85 8.21 1.65
CA THR A 395 -6.15 8.96 2.69
C THR A 395 -7.05 9.26 3.88
N ARG A 396 -8.31 9.69 3.62
CA ARG A 396 -9.32 9.90 4.65
C ARG A 396 -9.63 8.59 5.39
N MET A 397 -9.95 7.53 4.64
CA MET A 397 -10.38 6.25 5.22
C MET A 397 -9.30 5.56 6.05
N SER A 398 -8.04 5.65 5.63
CA SER A 398 -6.90 5.00 6.31
C SER A 398 -6.21 5.86 7.37
N ALA A 399 -6.68 7.09 7.57
CA ALA A 399 -6.06 8.09 8.45
C ALA A 399 -4.55 8.26 8.20
N THR A 400 -4.12 8.09 6.95
CA THR A 400 -2.71 8.09 6.55
C THR A 400 -2.46 9.31 5.66
N PRO A 401 -1.38 10.10 5.87
CA PRO A 401 -1.11 11.28 5.04
C PRO A 401 -1.06 10.96 3.55
N MET A 402 -1.55 11.89 2.72
CA MET A 402 -1.68 11.70 1.27
C MET A 402 -0.37 11.27 0.60
N GLU A 403 0.73 11.85 1.03
CA GLU A 403 2.09 11.51 0.57
C GLU A 403 2.43 10.03 0.83
N ARG A 404 2.02 9.48 1.96
CA ARG A 404 2.28 8.07 2.29
C ARG A 404 1.28 7.16 1.59
N THR A 405 0.01 7.53 1.54
CA THR A 405 -1.06 6.75 0.89
C THR A 405 -0.77 6.53 -0.59
N SER A 406 -0.29 7.55 -1.32
CA SER A 406 0.04 7.40 -2.74
C SER A 406 1.15 6.36 -2.99
N ARG A 407 2.06 6.15 -2.03
CA ARG A 407 3.18 5.19 -2.12
C ARG A 407 2.89 3.85 -1.45
N ALA A 408 1.74 3.72 -0.81
CA ALA A 408 1.38 2.55 -0.04
C ALA A 408 0.99 1.40 -0.97
N SER A 409 1.30 0.16 -0.56
CA SER A 409 0.64 -0.99 -1.16
C SER A 409 -0.84 -0.99 -0.77
N ILE A 410 -1.67 -1.65 -1.59
CA ILE A 410 -3.09 -1.89 -1.27
C ILE A 410 -3.25 -2.42 0.16
N GLY A 411 -2.47 -3.45 0.55
CA GLY A 411 -2.51 -4.03 1.89
C GLY A 411 -2.15 -3.04 3.00
N THR A 412 -1.16 -2.17 2.78
CA THR A 412 -0.81 -1.13 3.77
C THR A 412 -1.97 -0.16 3.99
N THR A 413 -2.65 0.26 2.92
CA THR A 413 -3.81 1.14 3.01
C THR A 413 -4.98 0.44 3.72
N LEU A 414 -5.24 -0.83 3.40
CA LEU A 414 -6.29 -1.63 4.04
C LEU A 414 -6.06 -1.79 5.55
N THR A 415 -4.84 -2.16 5.95
CA THR A 415 -4.45 -2.22 7.36
C THR A 415 -4.61 -0.87 8.06
N GLY A 416 -4.36 0.24 7.36
CA GLY A 416 -4.62 1.57 7.91
C GLY A 416 -6.10 1.83 8.21
N ILE A 417 -7.02 1.33 7.37
CA ILE A 417 -8.47 1.42 7.61
C ILE A 417 -8.85 0.53 8.80
N GLU A 418 -8.28 -0.66 8.91
CA GLU A 418 -8.51 -1.57 10.04
C GLU A 418 -8.06 -0.96 11.38
N PHE A 419 -6.96 -0.19 11.40
CA PHE A 419 -6.54 0.57 12.58
C PHE A 419 -7.56 1.63 12.98
N VAL A 420 -8.09 2.38 12.03
CA VAL A 420 -9.14 3.39 12.30
C VAL A 420 -10.38 2.73 12.89
N ILE A 421 -10.81 1.60 12.34
CA ILE A 421 -11.98 0.84 12.84
C ILE A 421 -11.73 0.26 14.23
N SER A 422 -10.52 -0.26 14.48
CA SER A 422 -10.12 -0.79 15.79
C SER A 422 -10.12 0.31 16.86
N GLN A 423 -9.56 1.48 16.53
CA GLN A 423 -9.49 2.64 17.41
C GLN A 423 -10.87 3.25 17.74
N ASN A 424 -11.81 3.16 16.79
CA ASN A 424 -13.18 3.68 16.92
C ASN A 424 -14.17 2.68 17.51
N THR A 425 -13.75 1.44 17.81
CA THR A 425 -14.58 0.50 18.57
C THR A 425 -14.72 1.01 20.02
N ILE A 426 -15.86 0.73 20.66
CA ILE A 426 -16.14 1.17 22.04
C ILE A 426 -16.44 -0.08 22.89
N PRO A 427 -15.58 -0.44 23.87
CA PRO A 427 -14.25 0.12 24.14
C PRO A 427 -13.25 -0.10 22.99
N ARG A 428 -12.15 0.67 22.95
CA ARG A 428 -11.19 0.61 21.83
C ARG A 428 -10.49 -0.74 21.74
N THR A 429 -10.18 -1.18 20.52
CA THR A 429 -9.35 -2.36 20.28
C THR A 429 -7.91 -1.93 20.07
N LEU A 430 -7.01 -2.40 20.93
CA LEU A 430 -5.58 -2.13 20.85
C LEU A 430 -4.94 -2.93 19.70
N VAL A 431 -3.88 -2.37 19.13
CA VAL A 431 -3.12 -3.00 18.04
C VAL A 431 -1.82 -3.57 18.60
N PRO A 432 -1.64 -4.89 18.62
CA PRO A 432 -0.41 -5.50 19.10
C PRO A 432 0.77 -5.11 18.20
N GLU A 433 1.98 -5.07 18.78
CA GLU A 433 3.20 -4.80 18.00
C GLU A 433 3.43 -5.87 16.93
N ASN A 434 3.37 -7.15 17.34
CA ASN A 434 3.46 -8.28 16.43
C ASN A 434 2.08 -8.58 15.84
N LYS A 435 1.86 -8.13 14.61
CA LYS A 435 0.61 -8.33 13.86
C LYS A 435 0.53 -9.70 13.16
N VAL A 436 1.57 -10.52 13.30
CA VAL A 436 1.67 -11.84 12.67
C VAL A 436 1.17 -12.88 13.66
N GLY A 437 -0.03 -13.41 13.41
CA GLY A 437 -0.48 -14.65 14.01
C GLY A 437 -0.17 -15.80 13.05
N GLY A 438 0.42 -16.88 13.56
CA GLY A 438 0.51 -18.12 12.79
C GLY A 438 -0.90 -18.66 12.53
N GLU A 439 -1.12 -19.27 11.36
CA GLU A 439 -2.30 -20.11 11.18
C GLU A 439 -2.20 -21.31 12.13
N GLN A 440 -3.35 -21.89 12.53
CA GLN A 440 -3.34 -23.13 13.28
C GLN A 440 -2.67 -24.24 12.45
N LEU A 441 -2.08 -25.23 13.14
CA LEU A 441 -1.51 -26.40 12.47
C LEU A 441 -2.62 -27.15 11.73
N LYS A 442 -2.65 -27.00 10.40
CA LYS A 442 -3.36 -27.88 9.47
C LYS A 442 -2.51 -29.13 9.20
N ASP A 443 -3.12 -30.30 8.99
CA ASP A 443 -2.45 -31.44 8.36
C ASP A 443 -2.43 -31.29 6.82
N SER A 444 -1.82 -32.25 6.10
CA SER A 444 -1.68 -32.16 4.64
C SER A 444 -3.01 -32.10 3.90
N ASP A 445 -4.02 -32.80 4.40
CA ASP A 445 -5.30 -32.93 3.71
C ASP A 445 -6.14 -31.68 3.94
N LEU A 446 -6.13 -31.16 5.17
CA LEU A 446 -6.77 -29.90 5.52
C LEU A 446 -6.11 -28.71 4.82
N LEU A 447 -4.79 -28.73 4.59
CA LEU A 447 -4.09 -27.73 3.75
C LEU A 447 -4.62 -27.72 2.31
N LEU A 448 -4.80 -28.90 1.70
CA LEU A 448 -5.29 -29.02 0.33
C LEU A 448 -6.71 -28.47 0.18
N ILE A 449 -7.60 -28.83 1.12
CA ILE A 449 -9.01 -28.38 1.08
C ILE A 449 -9.10 -26.87 1.38
N ALA A 450 -8.29 -26.36 2.32
CA ALA A 450 -8.39 -24.97 2.79
C ALA A 450 -7.84 -23.94 1.81
N ASP A 451 -6.82 -24.31 1.03
CA ASP A 451 -6.17 -23.39 0.09
C ASP A 451 -6.69 -23.54 -1.35
N ASN A 452 -7.87 -24.17 -1.52
CA ASN A 452 -8.53 -24.29 -2.80
C ASN A 452 -8.94 -22.91 -3.35
N GLY A 453 -8.54 -22.67 -4.61
CA GLY A 453 -8.89 -21.45 -5.33
C GLY A 453 -10.36 -21.41 -5.76
N GLY A 454 -10.73 -20.34 -6.46
CA GLY A 454 -12.08 -20.21 -6.98
C GLY A 454 -12.43 -21.31 -8.01
N LEU A 455 -13.63 -21.87 -7.89
CA LEU A 455 -14.19 -22.83 -8.84
C LEU A 455 -14.52 -22.12 -10.17
N THR A 456 -14.33 -22.84 -11.27
CA THR A 456 -14.80 -22.46 -12.60
C THR A 456 -15.24 -23.70 -13.35
N TYR A 457 -16.22 -23.56 -14.23
CA TYR A 457 -16.80 -24.66 -15.00
C TYR A 457 -16.32 -24.58 -16.45
N PRO A 458 -16.00 -25.72 -17.10
CA PRO A 458 -15.31 -25.72 -18.38
C PRO A 458 -16.26 -25.29 -19.49
N ALA A 459 -15.90 -24.23 -20.21
CA ALA A 459 -16.63 -23.89 -21.43
C ALA A 459 -16.24 -24.87 -22.54
N ILE A 460 -17.24 -25.44 -23.21
CA ILE A 460 -17.01 -26.24 -24.41
C ILE A 460 -16.40 -25.31 -25.48
N ALA A 461 -15.35 -25.76 -26.17
CA ALA A 461 -14.72 -24.95 -27.22
C ALA A 461 -15.64 -24.89 -28.44
N GLY A 462 -15.98 -23.68 -28.88
CA GLY A 462 -16.89 -23.46 -30.00
C GLY A 462 -17.14 -21.98 -30.25
N VAL A 463 -17.89 -21.69 -31.30
CA VAL A 463 -18.41 -20.34 -31.59
C VAL A 463 -19.85 -20.30 -31.11
N TYR A 464 -20.17 -19.35 -30.24
CA TYR A 464 -21.48 -19.21 -29.60
C TYR A 464 -22.09 -17.84 -29.92
N ASP A 465 -23.38 -17.80 -30.23
CA ASP A 465 -24.18 -16.57 -30.23
C ASP A 465 -24.94 -16.38 -28.91
N GLN A 466 -25.61 -15.23 -28.74
CA GLN A 466 -26.47 -14.93 -27.59
C GLN A 466 -25.87 -15.20 -26.19
N VAL A 467 -24.53 -15.10 -26.06
CA VAL A 467 -23.82 -15.35 -24.80
C VAL A 467 -24.10 -14.23 -23.79
N TRP A 468 -24.57 -14.61 -22.61
CA TRP A 468 -24.80 -13.70 -21.49
C TRP A 468 -23.69 -13.85 -20.45
N ALA A 469 -22.98 -12.76 -20.15
CA ALA A 469 -22.00 -12.73 -19.07
C ALA A 469 -22.65 -12.23 -17.77
N MET A 470 -22.62 -13.07 -16.72
CA MET A 470 -23.06 -12.71 -15.37
C MET A 470 -21.85 -12.67 -14.44
N ASP A 471 -21.64 -11.54 -13.76
CA ASP A 471 -20.50 -11.35 -12.86
C ASP A 471 -20.99 -10.93 -11.46
N PHE A 472 -20.31 -11.42 -10.43
CA PHE A 472 -20.56 -11.04 -9.04
C PHE A 472 -19.78 -9.77 -8.71
N THR A 473 -20.49 -8.74 -8.23
CA THR A 473 -19.81 -7.54 -7.75
C THR A 473 -19.03 -7.85 -6.47
N SER A 474 -17.70 -7.85 -6.56
CA SER A 474 -16.78 -8.03 -5.42
C SER A 474 -17.05 -9.32 -4.63
N LEU A 475 -17.02 -10.47 -5.31
CA LEU A 475 -17.39 -11.78 -4.75
C LEU A 475 -16.78 -12.07 -3.35
N TYR A 476 -15.45 -12.15 -3.23
CA TYR A 476 -14.80 -12.48 -1.96
C TYR A 476 -15.05 -11.45 -0.86
N PRO A 477 -14.89 -10.13 -1.09
CA PRO A 477 -15.27 -9.12 -0.10
C PRO A 477 -16.72 -9.24 0.38
N MET A 478 -17.66 -9.56 -0.52
CA MET A 478 -19.06 -9.77 -0.17
C MET A 478 -19.27 -11.03 0.67
N ILE A 479 -18.54 -12.11 0.39
CA ILE A 479 -18.55 -13.32 1.22
C ILE A 479 -18.01 -13.00 2.61
N MET A 480 -16.85 -12.35 2.70
CA MET A 480 -16.25 -11.94 3.97
C MET A 480 -17.22 -11.09 4.78
N MET A 481 -17.84 -10.09 4.14
CA MET A 481 -18.80 -9.20 4.79
C MET A 481 -20.08 -9.92 5.25
N LYS A 482 -20.66 -10.78 4.41
CA LYS A 482 -21.94 -11.44 4.69
C LYS A 482 -21.82 -12.55 5.73
N HIS A 483 -20.73 -13.29 5.68
CA HIS A 483 -20.50 -14.46 6.53
C HIS A 483 -19.58 -14.18 7.71
N ASN A 484 -19.17 -12.91 7.88
CA ASN A 484 -18.30 -12.47 8.97
C ASN A 484 -16.93 -13.17 8.97
N VAL A 485 -16.32 -13.37 7.79
CA VAL A 485 -15.06 -14.10 7.65
C VAL A 485 -13.88 -13.17 7.96
N GLY A 486 -13.12 -13.50 8.99
CA GLY A 486 -11.88 -12.82 9.39
C GLY A 486 -11.04 -13.72 10.27
N SER A 487 -9.76 -13.37 10.43
CA SER A 487 -8.79 -14.15 11.22
C SER A 487 -9.18 -14.35 12.68
N GLU A 488 -10.03 -13.47 13.20
CA GLU A 488 -10.55 -13.49 14.56
C GLU A 488 -11.89 -14.20 14.71
N THR A 489 -12.64 -14.40 13.64
CA THR A 489 -13.99 -14.99 13.71
C THR A 489 -14.01 -16.44 13.26
N VAL A 490 -13.08 -16.85 12.41
CA VAL A 490 -12.87 -18.25 12.04
C VAL A 490 -12.32 -19.01 13.25
N LEU A 491 -12.94 -20.16 13.58
CA LEU A 491 -12.54 -21.04 14.68
C LEU A 491 -12.47 -20.32 16.05
N CYS A 492 -13.45 -19.47 16.34
CA CYS A 492 -13.50 -18.75 17.62
C CYS A 492 -13.74 -19.69 18.82
N GLU A 493 -13.37 -19.25 20.03
CA GLU A 493 -13.48 -20.07 21.25
C GLU A 493 -14.91 -20.16 21.83
N HIS A 494 -15.89 -19.46 21.25
CA HIS A 494 -17.28 -19.48 21.73
C HIS A 494 -17.94 -20.84 21.51
N GLU A 495 -18.32 -21.50 22.61
CA GLU A 495 -19.05 -22.78 22.60
C GLU A 495 -20.31 -22.73 21.71
N ASN A 496 -21.08 -21.63 21.81
CA ASN A 496 -22.32 -21.40 21.05
C ASN A 496 -22.14 -21.21 19.53
N CYS A 497 -20.90 -21.18 19.03
CA CYS A 497 -20.61 -21.04 17.60
C CYS A 497 -20.18 -22.34 16.93
N THR A 498 -19.85 -23.39 17.68
CA THR A 498 -19.23 -24.62 17.17
C THR A 498 -20.05 -25.38 16.13
N ASP A 499 -21.37 -25.18 16.09
CA ASP A 499 -22.32 -25.84 15.19
C ASP A 499 -23.04 -24.87 14.23
N LYS A 500 -22.64 -23.59 14.19
CA LYS A 500 -23.34 -22.54 13.43
C LYS A 500 -22.41 -21.81 12.47
N ASN A 501 -22.97 -21.36 11.34
CA ASN A 501 -22.25 -20.63 10.29
C ASN A 501 -20.96 -21.37 9.88
N ILE A 502 -21.15 -22.63 9.48
CA ILE A 502 -20.07 -23.55 9.13
C ILE A 502 -19.62 -23.32 7.70
N VAL A 503 -18.32 -23.19 7.50
CA VAL A 503 -17.69 -23.10 6.18
C VAL A 503 -17.88 -24.44 5.46
N PRO A 504 -18.49 -24.45 4.26
CA PRO A 504 -18.67 -25.67 3.48
C PRO A 504 -17.32 -26.37 3.22
N GLU A 505 -17.33 -27.70 3.19
CA GLU A 505 -16.17 -28.58 2.95
C GLU A 505 -15.09 -28.57 4.06
N LEU A 506 -14.80 -27.41 4.65
CA LEU A 506 -13.81 -27.27 5.73
C LEU A 506 -14.35 -27.56 7.13
N GLY A 507 -15.65 -27.41 7.35
CA GLY A 507 -16.25 -27.63 8.66
C GLY A 507 -15.88 -26.56 9.71
N TYR A 508 -15.14 -25.51 9.33
CA TYR A 508 -14.77 -24.44 10.25
C TYR A 508 -15.99 -23.64 10.65
N HIS A 509 -16.20 -23.42 11.95
CA HIS A 509 -17.23 -22.48 12.39
C HIS A 509 -16.75 -21.04 12.30
N ILE A 510 -17.69 -20.14 12.00
CA ILE A 510 -17.46 -18.71 12.04
C ILE A 510 -18.32 -18.09 13.14
N CYS A 511 -17.69 -17.22 13.93
CA CYS A 511 -18.32 -16.56 15.06
C CYS A 511 -19.60 -15.81 14.66
N ASN A 512 -20.67 -16.04 15.43
CA ASN A 512 -21.95 -15.32 15.32
C ASN A 512 -22.17 -14.32 16.46
N MET A 513 -21.22 -14.24 17.42
CA MET A 513 -21.32 -13.38 18.60
C MET A 513 -20.67 -12.01 18.39
N ARG A 514 -19.61 -11.96 17.58
CA ARG A 514 -18.83 -10.73 17.33
C ARG A 514 -18.60 -10.50 15.85
N GLU A 515 -18.55 -9.24 15.45
CA GLU A 515 -18.20 -8.85 14.09
C GLU A 515 -16.70 -8.55 13.97
N CYS A 516 -16.00 -9.20 13.01
CA CYS A 516 -14.56 -8.99 12.80
C CYS A 516 -14.22 -7.61 12.22
N VAL A 517 -12.99 -7.15 12.44
CA VAL A 517 -12.46 -5.89 11.89
C VAL A 517 -12.48 -5.91 10.38
N VAL A 518 -12.19 -7.06 9.76
CA VAL A 518 -12.24 -7.25 8.31
C VAL A 518 -13.66 -7.00 7.79
N THR A 519 -14.68 -7.57 8.42
CA THR A 519 -16.09 -7.37 8.03
C THR A 519 -16.51 -5.91 8.16
N LYS A 520 -16.20 -5.26 9.28
CA LYS A 520 -16.46 -3.82 9.48
C LYS A 520 -15.78 -2.98 8.39
N THR A 521 -14.54 -3.34 8.02
CA THR A 521 -13.77 -2.70 6.95
C THR A 521 -14.44 -2.90 5.59
N MET A 522 -14.86 -4.13 5.27
CA MET A 522 -15.57 -4.44 4.04
C MET A 522 -16.92 -3.70 3.95
N LYS A 523 -17.67 -3.57 5.05
CA LYS A 523 -18.93 -2.79 5.07
C LYS A 523 -18.70 -1.34 4.67
N LEU A 524 -17.68 -0.69 5.21
CA LEU A 524 -17.30 0.68 4.84
C LEU A 524 -16.95 0.79 3.35
N ILE A 525 -16.05 -0.08 2.85
CA ILE A 525 -15.58 -0.01 1.47
C ILE A 525 -16.70 -0.34 0.48
N LEU A 526 -17.44 -1.44 0.69
CA LEU A 526 -18.47 -1.92 -0.22
C LEU A 526 -19.67 -0.98 -0.28
N SER A 527 -20.11 -0.43 0.86
CA SER A 527 -21.23 0.52 0.88
C SER A 527 -20.92 1.81 0.10
N LYS A 528 -19.71 2.35 0.26
CA LYS A 528 -19.22 3.48 -0.55
C LYS A 528 -19.22 3.15 -2.04
N ARG A 529 -18.66 2.00 -2.42
CA ARG A 529 -18.61 1.58 -3.83
C ARG A 529 -19.98 1.40 -4.47
N VAL A 530 -20.94 0.78 -3.76
CA VAL A 530 -22.33 0.62 -4.25
C VAL A 530 -22.95 1.99 -4.50
N THR A 531 -22.78 2.92 -3.55
CA THR A 531 -23.31 4.28 -3.67
C THR A 531 -22.66 5.03 -4.84
N MET A 532 -21.33 4.98 -4.99
CA MET A 532 -20.62 5.59 -6.13
C MET A 532 -21.06 5.01 -7.47
N LYS A 533 -21.26 3.68 -7.57
CA LYS A 533 -21.77 3.04 -8.79
C LYS A 533 -23.18 3.50 -9.15
N TYR A 534 -24.04 3.73 -8.15
CA TYR A 534 -25.36 4.33 -8.36
C TYR A 534 -25.23 5.77 -8.86
N MET A 535 -24.46 6.61 -8.16
CA MET A 535 -24.27 8.02 -8.50
C MET A 535 -23.68 8.21 -9.91
N LYS A 536 -22.73 7.38 -10.34
CA LYS A 536 -22.18 7.41 -11.71
C LYS A 536 -23.22 7.14 -12.80
N LYS A 537 -24.29 6.40 -12.49
CA LYS A 537 -25.36 6.07 -13.45
C LYS A 537 -26.46 7.12 -13.48
N THR A 538 -26.72 7.78 -12.35
CA THR A 538 -27.85 8.71 -12.20
C THR A 538 -27.48 10.17 -12.41
N LEU A 539 -26.25 10.56 -12.08
CA LEU A 539 -25.78 11.94 -12.27
C LEU A 539 -25.46 12.23 -13.74
N LYS A 540 -25.83 13.43 -14.18
CA LYS A 540 -25.48 13.97 -15.50
C LYS A 540 -24.22 14.85 -15.47
N GLU A 541 -23.87 15.36 -14.29
CA GLU A 541 -22.75 16.27 -14.11
C GLU A 541 -21.41 15.53 -14.25
N LYS A 542 -20.68 15.81 -15.33
CA LYS A 542 -19.44 15.10 -15.69
C LYS A 542 -18.38 15.13 -14.58
N LYS A 543 -18.13 16.29 -13.95
CA LYS A 543 -17.10 16.45 -12.91
C LYS A 543 -17.33 15.52 -11.71
N ARG A 544 -18.58 15.43 -11.22
CA ARG A 544 -18.96 14.52 -10.14
C ARG A 544 -18.87 13.05 -10.57
N VAL A 545 -19.28 12.73 -11.80
CA VAL A 545 -19.15 11.37 -12.35
C VAL A 545 -17.69 10.94 -12.42
N ASP A 546 -16.79 11.81 -12.89
CA ASP A 546 -15.36 11.52 -13.02
C ASP A 546 -14.69 11.39 -11.64
N ARG A 547 -15.04 12.23 -10.65
CA ARG A 547 -14.66 12.05 -9.24
C ARG A 547 -14.98 10.63 -8.75
N TYR A 548 -16.21 10.17 -8.97
CA TYR A 548 -16.65 8.85 -8.53
C TYR A 548 -16.05 7.70 -9.32
N LYS A 549 -15.59 7.93 -10.56
CA LYS A 549 -14.83 6.92 -11.31
C LYS A 549 -13.48 6.68 -10.64
N GLY A 550 -12.74 7.75 -10.34
CA GLY A 550 -11.44 7.64 -9.64
C GLY A 550 -11.56 6.98 -8.27
N MET A 551 -12.54 7.40 -7.47
CA MET A 551 -12.79 6.81 -6.14
C MET A 551 -13.19 5.33 -6.23
N ASP A 552 -14.16 4.94 -7.08
CA ASP A 552 -14.57 3.53 -7.23
C ASP A 552 -13.43 2.67 -7.80
N SER A 553 -12.58 3.22 -8.67
CA SER A 553 -11.41 2.51 -9.19
C SER A 553 -10.40 2.20 -8.08
N ALA A 554 -10.04 3.18 -7.25
CA ALA A 554 -9.17 2.97 -6.09
C ALA A 554 -9.75 1.92 -5.11
N LEU A 555 -11.05 2.01 -4.80
CA LEU A 555 -11.74 1.04 -3.95
C LEU A 555 -11.97 -0.32 -4.64
N LYS A 556 -11.91 -0.41 -5.97
CA LYS A 556 -11.88 -1.69 -6.68
C LYS A 556 -10.58 -2.41 -6.38
N TRP A 557 -9.47 -1.72 -6.56
CA TRP A 557 -8.15 -2.31 -6.40
C TRP A 557 -7.83 -2.67 -4.96
N ILE A 558 -8.34 -1.90 -3.98
CA ILE A 558 -8.16 -2.28 -2.56
C ILE A 558 -8.83 -3.63 -2.21
N LEU A 559 -9.75 -4.11 -3.05
CA LEU A 559 -10.53 -5.33 -2.84
C LEU A 559 -10.02 -6.56 -3.64
N VAL A 560 -8.91 -6.46 -4.36
CA VAL A 560 -8.34 -7.54 -5.18
C VAL A 560 -7.01 -8.03 -4.60
N CYS A 561 -6.79 -9.36 -4.57
CA CYS A 561 -5.48 -10.01 -4.42
C CYS A 561 -5.46 -11.31 -5.23
N CYS A 562 -4.30 -11.67 -5.80
CA CYS A 562 -4.10 -12.82 -6.69
C CYS A 562 -2.67 -13.38 -6.55
N PHE A 563 -2.47 -14.66 -6.87
CA PHE A 563 -1.15 -15.23 -7.15
C PHE A 563 -0.68 -14.91 -8.59
N GLU A 564 0.59 -15.19 -8.89
CA GLU A 564 1.29 -14.74 -10.11
C GLU A 564 2.22 -15.83 -10.69
N GLY A 565 2.66 -15.65 -11.93
CA GLY A 565 3.47 -16.61 -12.71
C GLY A 565 4.97 -16.65 -12.37
N SER A 566 5.33 -16.74 -11.09
CA SER A 566 6.72 -16.79 -10.63
C SER A 566 7.41 -18.15 -10.84
N THR A 567 6.64 -19.22 -11.06
CA THR A 567 7.09 -20.55 -11.51
C THR A 567 7.97 -20.45 -12.76
N ARG A 568 9.01 -21.29 -12.90
CA ARG A 568 9.81 -21.42 -14.14
C ARG A 568 9.32 -22.56 -15.02
N VAL A 569 9.42 -22.40 -16.35
CA VAL A 569 9.15 -23.45 -17.36
C VAL A 569 10.22 -23.49 -18.45
N LEU A 570 10.34 -24.63 -19.15
CA LEU A 570 11.32 -24.88 -20.23
C LEU A 570 10.76 -24.52 -21.61
N VAL A 571 11.45 -23.67 -22.36
CA VAL A 571 11.05 -23.23 -23.71
C VAL A 571 12.25 -23.07 -24.64
N ARG A 572 12.06 -23.27 -25.94
CA ARG A 572 12.97 -22.87 -27.02
C ARG A 572 12.40 -21.63 -27.70
N LYS A 573 13.07 -20.49 -27.60
CA LYS A 573 12.61 -19.22 -28.20
C LYS A 573 13.66 -18.74 -29.18
N ASN A 574 13.29 -18.52 -30.45
CA ASN A 574 14.22 -18.15 -31.52
C ASN A 574 15.41 -19.13 -31.66
N GLY A 575 15.16 -20.43 -31.43
CA GLY A 575 16.20 -21.47 -31.49
C GLY A 575 17.08 -21.62 -30.25
N GLU A 576 16.93 -20.76 -29.23
CA GLU A 576 17.69 -20.86 -27.97
C GLU A 576 16.87 -21.55 -26.86
N TYR A 577 17.50 -22.47 -26.12
CA TYR A 577 16.89 -23.19 -25.00
C TYR A 577 16.96 -22.40 -23.68
N LEU A 578 15.81 -22.17 -23.05
CA LEU A 578 15.62 -21.30 -21.90
C LEU A 578 14.81 -21.98 -20.78
N SER A 579 15.09 -21.58 -19.53
CA SER A 579 14.35 -21.96 -18.33
C SER A 579 14.07 -20.71 -17.48
N GLU A 580 12.90 -20.11 -17.60
CA GLU A 580 12.58 -18.81 -16.99
C GLU A 580 11.13 -18.66 -16.50
N ARG A 581 10.87 -17.58 -15.75
CA ARG A 581 9.56 -17.24 -15.14
C ARG A 581 8.41 -17.26 -16.15
N LEU A 582 7.27 -17.79 -15.73
CA LEU A 582 6.05 -17.88 -16.53
C LEU A 582 5.54 -16.49 -16.95
N ASP A 583 5.59 -15.46 -16.09
CA ASP A 583 5.20 -14.08 -16.47
C ASP A 583 6.13 -13.42 -17.52
N THR A 584 7.37 -13.90 -17.59
CA THR A 584 8.43 -13.40 -18.46
C THR A 584 8.41 -14.14 -19.81
N ILE A 585 7.80 -15.33 -19.84
CA ILE A 585 7.53 -16.10 -21.05
C ILE A 585 6.13 -15.76 -21.61
N VAL A 586 5.15 -15.53 -20.74
CA VAL A 586 3.73 -15.31 -21.05
C VAL A 586 3.19 -14.02 -20.39
N ASN A 587 2.95 -13.01 -21.21
CA ASN A 587 2.19 -11.79 -20.90
C ASN A 587 0.99 -11.60 -21.86
N GLU A 588 0.20 -10.54 -21.64
CA GLU A 588 -1.02 -10.22 -22.41
C GLU A 588 -0.80 -10.04 -23.93
N PHE A 589 0.45 -9.89 -24.37
CA PHE A 589 0.85 -9.65 -25.76
C PHE A 589 1.94 -10.61 -26.24
N THR A 590 1.98 -11.83 -25.70
CA THR A 590 3.04 -12.79 -26.02
C THR A 590 3.01 -13.15 -27.49
N ASP A 591 3.99 -12.67 -28.24
CA ASP A 591 4.26 -13.16 -29.58
C ASP A 591 4.75 -14.60 -29.48
N THR A 592 3.94 -15.50 -30.02
CA THR A 592 4.23 -16.94 -30.01
C THR A 592 4.99 -17.38 -31.26
N ASP A 593 5.30 -16.45 -32.17
CA ASP A 593 6.13 -16.75 -33.34
C ASP A 593 7.53 -17.20 -32.88
N LYS A 594 7.95 -18.37 -33.38
CA LYS A 594 9.21 -19.05 -33.01
C LYS A 594 9.39 -19.31 -31.51
N LEU A 595 8.29 -19.39 -30.77
CA LEU A 595 8.27 -19.92 -29.41
C LEU A 595 7.87 -21.39 -29.47
N GLU A 596 8.71 -22.26 -28.95
CA GLU A 596 8.46 -23.68 -28.86
C GLU A 596 8.58 -24.12 -27.40
N ALA A 597 7.65 -24.92 -26.91
CA ALA A 597 7.71 -25.48 -25.57
C ALA A 597 8.20 -26.92 -25.66
N LEU A 598 9.01 -27.34 -24.68
CA LEU A 598 9.44 -28.73 -24.60
C LEU A 598 8.23 -29.62 -24.27
N GLY A 599 7.99 -30.64 -25.09
CA GLY A 599 7.05 -31.73 -24.88
C GLY A 599 7.66 -33.05 -25.36
N MET A 600 6.82 -33.98 -25.85
CA MET A 600 7.25 -35.22 -26.50
C MET A 600 6.42 -35.47 -27.77
N ASP A 601 7.00 -36.14 -28.77
CA ASP A 601 6.35 -36.57 -30.02
C ASP A 601 5.46 -37.82 -29.86
N GLU A 602 4.87 -38.32 -30.94
CA GLU A 602 3.99 -39.51 -30.93
C GLU A 602 4.73 -40.82 -30.62
N GLN A 603 6.06 -40.79 -30.65
CA GLN A 603 6.95 -41.90 -30.30
C GLN A 603 7.61 -41.68 -28.93
N GLY A 604 7.13 -40.67 -28.18
CA GLY A 604 7.55 -40.33 -26.82
C GLY A 604 8.97 -39.81 -26.69
N GLN A 605 9.58 -39.39 -27.79
CA GLN A 605 10.86 -38.70 -27.76
C GLN A 605 10.63 -37.22 -27.42
N PRO A 606 11.50 -36.57 -26.62
CA PRO A 606 11.37 -35.16 -26.33
C PRO A 606 11.40 -34.31 -27.60
N GLU A 607 10.37 -33.50 -27.79
CA GLU A 607 10.20 -32.68 -28.98
C GLU A 607 9.81 -31.26 -28.57
N PHE A 608 10.45 -30.27 -29.18
CA PHE A 608 10.06 -28.88 -29.02
C PHE A 608 8.94 -28.55 -29.98
N LYS A 609 7.76 -28.27 -29.42
CA LYS A 609 6.54 -28.03 -30.18
C LYS A 609 6.23 -26.55 -30.28
N PRO A 610 5.92 -26.01 -31.47
CA PRO A 610 5.60 -24.61 -31.64
C PRO A 610 4.33 -24.23 -30.87
N VAL A 611 4.45 -23.17 -30.07
CA VAL A 611 3.36 -22.55 -29.33
C VAL A 611 2.58 -21.72 -30.35
N LYS A 612 1.39 -22.18 -30.72
CA LYS A 612 0.56 -21.53 -31.75
C LYS A 612 -0.27 -20.35 -31.24
N GLY A 613 -0.36 -20.20 -29.93
CA GLY A 613 -1.12 -19.15 -29.25
C GLY A 613 -1.05 -19.36 -27.74
N VAL A 614 -1.21 -18.29 -26.97
CA VAL A 614 -1.27 -18.36 -25.50
C VAL A 614 -2.63 -17.81 -25.03
N ILE A 615 -3.37 -18.66 -24.31
CA ILE A 615 -4.68 -18.34 -23.78
C ILE A 615 -4.60 -18.54 -22.27
N LYS A 616 -4.97 -17.52 -21.50
CA LYS A 616 -4.94 -17.56 -20.04
C LYS A 616 -6.32 -17.96 -19.52
N ILE A 617 -6.42 -19.16 -18.95
CA ILE A 617 -7.66 -19.79 -18.44
C ILE A 617 -7.40 -20.27 -16.98
N ARG A 618 -8.30 -21.06 -16.39
CA ARG A 618 -8.16 -21.66 -15.04
C ARG A 618 -8.12 -23.20 -15.08
N PRO A 619 -7.80 -23.86 -13.96
CA PRO A 619 -8.30 -25.21 -13.70
C PRO A 619 -9.83 -25.19 -13.70
N GLU A 620 -10.42 -25.98 -14.60
CA GLU A 620 -11.88 -26.09 -14.81
C GLU A 620 -12.35 -27.56 -14.74
N THR A 621 -11.49 -28.44 -14.21
CA THR A 621 -11.70 -29.85 -13.91
C THR A 621 -10.90 -30.20 -12.64
N PRO A 622 -11.21 -31.32 -11.93
CA PRO A 622 -10.49 -31.71 -10.71
C PRO A 622 -8.98 -31.74 -10.92
N VAL A 623 -8.18 -31.18 -10.00
CA VAL A 623 -6.74 -31.11 -10.17
C VAL A 623 -6.08 -32.24 -9.41
N PHE A 624 -5.39 -33.13 -10.08
CA PHE A 624 -4.77 -34.29 -9.47
C PHE A 624 -3.31 -34.00 -9.16
N ARG A 625 -2.85 -34.43 -7.98
CA ARG A 625 -1.43 -34.47 -7.65
C ARG A 625 -0.88 -35.84 -8.02
N VAL A 626 -0.03 -35.88 -9.04
CA VAL A 626 0.65 -37.09 -9.50
C VAL A 626 1.99 -37.17 -8.78
N GLN A 627 2.15 -38.18 -7.93
CA GLN A 627 3.39 -38.45 -7.20
C GLN A 627 4.19 -39.55 -7.88
N PHE A 628 5.44 -39.23 -8.19
CA PHE A 628 6.36 -40.11 -8.88
C PHE A 628 7.29 -40.84 -7.90
N GLN A 629 7.70 -42.07 -8.25
CA GLN A 629 8.54 -42.93 -7.40
C GLN A 629 9.96 -42.37 -7.16
N GLY A 630 10.43 -41.47 -8.04
CA GLY A 630 11.66 -40.67 -7.90
C GLY A 630 11.57 -39.45 -6.95
N GLY A 631 10.53 -39.38 -6.12
CA GLY A 631 10.42 -38.35 -5.06
C GLY A 631 10.07 -36.94 -5.56
N LYS A 632 9.20 -36.84 -6.57
CA LYS A 632 8.72 -35.58 -7.15
C LYS A 632 7.19 -35.60 -7.31
N THR A 633 6.56 -34.44 -7.27
CA THR A 633 5.11 -34.29 -7.44
C THR A 633 4.79 -33.27 -8.52
N ALA A 634 3.82 -33.56 -9.37
CA ALA A 634 3.24 -32.63 -10.32
C ALA A 634 1.75 -32.45 -10.05
N VAL A 635 1.21 -31.30 -10.43
CA VAL A 635 -0.19 -30.94 -10.21
C VAL A 635 -0.78 -30.60 -11.58
N ALA A 636 -1.82 -31.31 -11.99
CA ALA A 636 -2.40 -31.20 -13.31
C ALA A 636 -3.92 -31.39 -13.27
N THR A 637 -4.65 -30.71 -14.15
CA THR A 637 -6.11 -30.84 -14.23
C THR A 637 -6.52 -32.26 -14.70
N ALA A 638 -7.75 -32.68 -14.43
CA ALA A 638 -8.25 -34.03 -14.70
C ALA A 638 -8.06 -34.43 -16.15
N ASP A 639 -8.31 -33.47 -17.02
CA ASP A 639 -8.23 -33.55 -18.47
C ASP A 639 -6.83 -33.25 -19.02
N HIS A 640 -5.86 -32.92 -18.17
CA HIS A 640 -4.47 -32.76 -18.61
C HIS A 640 -3.96 -34.10 -19.16
N LEU A 641 -3.51 -34.08 -20.41
CA LEU A 641 -3.06 -35.27 -21.12
C LEU A 641 -1.59 -35.53 -20.79
N TRP A 642 -1.33 -36.68 -20.19
CA TRP A 642 0.01 -37.20 -19.97
C TRP A 642 0.40 -38.11 -21.12
N PRO A 643 1.56 -37.90 -21.74
CA PRO A 643 2.15 -38.92 -22.59
C PRO A 643 2.57 -40.08 -21.69
N VAL A 644 1.92 -41.24 -21.86
CA VAL A 644 2.24 -42.45 -21.12
C VAL A 644 2.68 -43.55 -22.06
N ARG A 645 3.61 -44.37 -21.60
CA ARG A 645 4.05 -45.59 -22.29
C ARG A 645 3.35 -46.80 -21.70
N THR A 646 2.85 -47.68 -22.56
CA THR A 646 2.15 -48.92 -22.17
C THR A 646 2.56 -50.06 -23.10
N SER A 647 2.95 -51.21 -22.55
CA SER A 647 3.58 -52.33 -23.27
C SER A 647 4.89 -51.93 -23.96
N ASN A 648 4.83 -51.36 -25.17
CA ASN A 648 5.97 -50.80 -25.88
C ASN A 648 5.76 -49.29 -26.20
N ASP A 649 4.51 -48.83 -26.16
CA ASP A 649 3.90 -47.89 -27.12
C ASP A 649 3.33 -46.63 -26.44
N TRP A 650 3.10 -45.55 -27.19
CA TRP A 650 2.75 -44.22 -26.65
C TRP A 650 1.32 -43.79 -26.89
N GLN A 651 0.69 -43.28 -25.84
CA GLN A 651 -0.65 -42.71 -25.90
C GLN A 651 -0.79 -41.54 -24.93
N ASN A 652 -1.69 -40.62 -25.26
CA ASN A 652 -2.06 -39.53 -24.37
C ASN A 652 -3.19 -39.99 -23.45
N VAL A 653 -2.91 -40.06 -22.16
CA VAL A 653 -3.89 -40.45 -21.14
C VAL A 653 -4.15 -39.28 -20.23
N ARG A 654 -5.43 -38.97 -20.02
CA ARG A 654 -5.84 -37.91 -19.11
C ARG A 654 -5.41 -38.21 -17.68
N THR A 655 -5.13 -37.18 -16.89
CA THR A 655 -4.71 -37.34 -15.49
C THR A 655 -5.68 -38.19 -14.67
N ASP A 656 -6.99 -38.05 -14.90
CA ASP A 656 -8.04 -38.82 -14.22
C ASP A 656 -8.16 -40.28 -14.68
N GLN A 657 -7.46 -40.63 -15.76
CA GLN A 657 -7.40 -41.99 -16.33
C GLN A 657 -6.04 -42.65 -16.11
N LEU A 658 -5.12 -41.98 -15.39
CA LEU A 658 -3.83 -42.56 -15.08
C LEU A 658 -3.96 -43.75 -14.11
N THR A 659 -3.26 -44.85 -14.42
CA THR A 659 -3.19 -46.05 -13.58
C THR A 659 -1.74 -46.38 -13.25
N LYS A 660 -1.50 -47.29 -12.29
CA LYS A 660 -0.15 -47.61 -11.81
C LYS A 660 0.73 -48.26 -12.88
N ASP A 661 0.09 -48.75 -13.93
CA ASP A 661 0.69 -49.45 -15.06
C ASP A 661 1.10 -48.50 -16.19
N HIS A 662 0.82 -47.20 -16.05
CA HIS A 662 1.23 -46.15 -16.98
C HIS A 662 2.61 -45.59 -16.60
N TRP A 663 3.56 -45.62 -17.53
CA TRP A 663 4.87 -45.00 -17.33
C TRP A 663 4.89 -43.57 -17.89
N ILE A 664 5.16 -42.57 -17.03
CA ILE A 664 5.28 -41.17 -17.44
C ILE A 664 6.77 -40.80 -17.48
N PRO A 665 7.29 -40.28 -18.61
CA PRO A 665 8.69 -39.87 -18.72
C PRO A 665 9.00 -38.70 -17.78
N GLN A 666 10.10 -38.80 -17.05
CA GLN A 666 10.55 -37.75 -16.12
C GLN A 666 11.96 -37.27 -16.45
N LEU A 667 12.14 -35.95 -16.40
CA LEU A 667 13.44 -35.29 -16.49
C LEU A 667 14.10 -35.25 -15.11
N GLU A 668 15.01 -36.19 -14.84
CA GLU A 668 15.43 -36.41 -13.45
C GLU A 668 16.46 -35.42 -12.88
N GLN A 669 17.22 -34.65 -13.66
CA GLN A 669 18.44 -33.99 -13.10
C GLN A 669 18.75 -32.57 -13.60
N PHE A 670 17.85 -31.60 -13.40
CA PHE A 670 18.17 -30.18 -13.57
C PHE A 670 18.13 -29.42 -12.24
N ARG A 671 19.08 -29.74 -11.34
CA ARG A 671 19.21 -29.10 -10.01
C ARG A 671 19.98 -27.78 -10.02
N ASN A 672 20.55 -27.35 -11.14
CA ASN A 672 21.20 -26.05 -11.31
C ASN A 672 21.10 -25.64 -12.78
N VAL A 673 20.25 -24.68 -13.13
CA VAL A 673 20.08 -24.24 -14.53
C VAL A 673 20.34 -22.74 -14.61
N SER A 674 21.45 -22.37 -15.23
CA SER A 674 21.68 -21.03 -15.77
C SER A 674 20.61 -20.70 -16.82
N ASN A 675 20.32 -19.41 -17.06
CA ASN A 675 19.29 -18.96 -18.00
C ASN A 675 19.44 -19.46 -19.46
N LYS A 676 20.60 -20.05 -19.82
CA LYS A 676 20.82 -20.81 -21.07
C LYS A 676 21.33 -22.22 -20.73
N LEU A 677 20.79 -23.22 -21.42
CA LEU A 677 21.25 -24.62 -21.35
C LEU A 677 22.50 -24.82 -22.23
N SER A 678 23.46 -25.62 -21.78
CA SER A 678 24.69 -25.95 -22.52
C SER A 678 24.47 -27.04 -23.57
N ASP A 679 25.32 -27.11 -24.61
CA ASP A 679 25.23 -28.14 -25.67
C ASP A 679 25.27 -29.58 -25.14
N LYS A 680 25.95 -29.80 -24.00
CA LYS A 680 25.96 -31.08 -23.28
C LYS A 680 24.63 -31.39 -22.60
N GLU A 681 23.91 -30.38 -22.12
CA GLU A 681 22.57 -30.53 -21.55
C GLU A 681 21.53 -30.72 -22.65
N ILE A 682 21.69 -30.04 -23.80
CA ILE A 682 20.87 -30.19 -25.00
C ILE A 682 21.04 -31.58 -25.61
N GLN A 683 22.28 -32.05 -25.83
CA GLN A 683 22.54 -33.43 -26.29
C GLN A 683 22.05 -34.50 -25.30
N ARG A 684 21.85 -34.15 -24.03
CA ARG A 684 21.33 -35.04 -23.00
C ARG A 684 19.79 -35.03 -22.98
N LEU A 685 19.15 -33.91 -23.32
CA LEU A 685 17.72 -33.80 -23.62
C LEU A 685 17.35 -34.62 -24.87
N GLU A 686 18.17 -34.56 -25.91
CA GLU A 686 17.96 -35.26 -27.19
C GLU A 686 18.24 -36.78 -27.12
N ARG A 687 18.78 -37.29 -26.00
CA ARG A 687 19.08 -38.72 -25.78
C ARG A 687 18.28 -39.35 -24.64
N LEU A 688 17.21 -38.69 -24.18
CA LEU A 688 16.33 -39.22 -23.12
C LEU A 688 15.51 -40.41 -23.64
N GLU A 689 16.13 -41.59 -23.71
CA GLU A 689 15.36 -42.82 -23.55
C GLU A 689 14.87 -42.89 -22.10
N VAL A 690 13.59 -43.26 -21.92
CA VAL A 690 12.85 -43.25 -20.63
C VAL A 690 13.66 -43.94 -19.53
N LEU A 691 14.24 -43.17 -18.60
CA LEU A 691 15.20 -43.67 -17.60
C LEU A 691 14.59 -44.19 -16.28
N ALA A 692 13.26 -44.16 -16.12
CA ALA A 692 12.60 -44.82 -14.98
C ALA A 692 11.13 -45.09 -15.29
N GLU A 693 10.75 -46.36 -15.33
CA GLU A 693 9.38 -46.83 -15.51
C GLU A 693 8.91 -47.38 -14.14
N ALA A 694 8.06 -46.62 -13.43
CA ALA A 694 7.87 -46.70 -11.98
C ALA A 694 6.38 -46.65 -11.54
N PRO A 695 5.89 -47.55 -10.66
CA PRO A 695 4.48 -47.57 -10.27
C PRO A 695 4.06 -46.35 -9.45
N MET A 696 2.88 -45.81 -9.78
CA MET A 696 2.32 -44.59 -9.19
C MET A 696 1.43 -44.87 -7.97
N HIS A 697 1.20 -43.84 -7.14
CA HIS A 697 0.09 -43.82 -6.18
C HIS A 697 -0.79 -42.61 -6.46
N PHE A 698 -2.10 -42.84 -6.49
CA PHE A 698 -3.10 -41.84 -6.89
C PHE A 698 -3.81 -41.28 -5.67
N THR A 699 -3.81 -39.96 -5.55
CA THR A 699 -4.70 -39.27 -4.62
C THR A 699 -5.35 -38.11 -5.38
N ARG A 700 -6.68 -38.15 -5.47
CA ARG A 700 -7.49 -37.03 -5.98
C ARG A 700 -7.26 -35.86 -5.01
N VAL A 701 -6.77 -34.73 -5.52
CA VAL A 701 -6.53 -33.52 -4.72
C VAL A 701 -7.68 -32.56 -4.88
#